data_AF-A0A9Q8Z473-F1
#
_entry.id   AF-A0A9Q8Z473-F1
#
_cell.length_a   1.000
_cell.length_b   1.000
_cell.length_c   1.000
_cell.angle_alpha   90.00
_cell.angle_beta   90.00
_cell.angle_gamma   90.00
#
_symmetry.space_group_name_H-M   'P 1'
#
loop_
_entity.id
_entity.type
_entity.pdbx_description
1 polymer ?
#
loop_
_entity_poly.entity_id
_entity_poly.type
_entity_poly.pdbx_seq_one_letter_code
_entity_poly.pdbx_strand_id
1 'polypeptide(L)'
;MPSAIVIKQVPGKPGQVYYPLEKITVPEPKPKDNEAVITLTAAALNHRDLFIRQHLYPGTTFGVPLLADGVGVVTSTGSSPSAKSWLNKRVVLNPGTGWKDNIDGPEHPKGYAIMGGTKTNPVGTLQDVCVLDAAELEECPQHLSDEEAAALPLTGLTAWRAFQVKSGNAVAGRNILITGIGGGVALMALSFAVARGCNVYVTSGNQDKIDRAVKLGAKGGAIYKEKDWDKKLQAILPKDRPYLDAIIDGAGGDVVKVGSKLLKNGGIISVYGMTISPKMDFLMSAVLRNIEVRGSTMGSRKEFAEMVQFVRDTKMKPVVSRSVHGLDIQKIDSLFEDMKNASQFGKLVVTLGNEKVSKLNAVQSISKREAGSAALESRSRDTECANGVAVAATTLAGIIILVSTAFRTINTQATVIYTPPATSTSEDAAAARTSIQVDYAASTSRDPTLRFYNPVQPPPTQQQKPGRLSWKRMSTNTAGTNRSSGSTKKKRASWNGFQNTSAPAPTTAAQDVPSVRGADKSKPYFPLAGIARDGYSNDKEATATCFCGAVQLAFPVEGPGLLSTFVCNCTDCRKITASMFASNFTVKDEYLKHLRGKANLSKYSQATTIASGHSMANYFCTTCGTLMYRVGAAFPGCSILRLGTVDDFNLAETKLKPTRELFVKDRVGWFTGVQGHEVKRKSAML
;
A
#
# COMPACT_ATOMS: atom_id res chain seq x y z
N MET A 1 40.58 -10.46 -1.28
CA MET A 1 39.32 -10.67 -2.02
C MET A 1 38.22 -9.86 -1.35
N PRO A 2 37.25 -9.31 -2.08
CA PRO A 2 36.14 -8.57 -1.50
C PRO A 2 35.18 -9.46 -0.70
N SER A 3 34.45 -8.87 0.24
CA SER A 3 33.45 -9.53 1.08
C SER A 3 32.02 -9.05 0.77
N ALA A 4 31.03 -9.88 1.08
CA ALA A 4 29.60 -9.55 1.05
C ALA A 4 28.85 -10.12 2.26
N ILE A 5 27.69 -9.54 2.59
CA ILE A 5 26.74 -10.10 3.56
C ILE A 5 25.51 -10.62 2.82
N VAL A 6 25.18 -11.89 3.05
CA VAL A 6 24.05 -12.61 2.46
C VAL A 6 23.13 -13.15 3.54
N ILE A 7 21.98 -13.69 3.16
CA ILE A 7 21.18 -14.57 4.04
C ILE A 7 21.59 -16.03 3.87
N LYS A 8 21.69 -16.73 5.00
CA LYS A 8 21.87 -18.19 5.06
C LYS A 8 20.52 -18.90 5.20
N GLN A 9 20.33 -19.98 4.46
CA GLN A 9 19.10 -20.77 4.53
C GLN A 9 19.05 -21.57 5.85
N VAL A 10 17.94 -21.42 6.57
CA VAL A 10 17.57 -22.28 7.71
C VAL A 10 16.12 -22.78 7.56
N PRO A 11 15.73 -23.92 8.16
CA PRO A 11 14.35 -24.40 8.10
C PRO A 11 13.37 -23.44 8.79
N GLY A 12 12.20 -23.24 8.20
CA GLY A 12 11.12 -22.45 8.78
C GLY A 12 10.04 -22.08 7.78
N LYS A 13 8.90 -21.55 8.26
CA LYS A 13 7.77 -21.09 7.44
C LYS A 13 7.84 -19.56 7.22
N PRO A 14 7.27 -19.01 6.13
CA PRO A 14 7.18 -17.57 5.92
C PRO A 14 6.58 -16.84 7.13
N GLY A 15 7.20 -15.73 7.54
CA GLY A 15 6.82 -14.95 8.72
C GLY A 15 7.12 -15.61 10.08
N GLN A 16 7.60 -16.84 10.11
CA GLN A 16 8.07 -17.56 11.31
C GLN A 16 9.59 -17.78 11.29
N VAL A 17 10.17 -17.94 10.10
CA VAL A 17 11.61 -18.01 9.88
C VAL A 17 12.25 -16.62 10.04
N TYR A 18 13.50 -16.61 10.50
CA TYR A 18 14.35 -15.42 10.43
C TYR A 18 15.75 -15.84 9.97
N TYR A 19 16.09 -15.54 8.73
CA TYR A 19 17.37 -15.95 8.16
C TYR A 19 18.54 -15.21 8.84
N PRO A 20 19.52 -15.94 9.39
CA PRO A 20 20.73 -15.31 9.91
C PRO A 20 21.56 -14.73 8.76
N LEU A 21 22.30 -13.66 9.07
CA LEU A 21 23.28 -13.08 8.17
C LEU A 21 24.52 -13.97 8.11
N GLU A 22 25.12 -14.06 6.94
CA GLU A 22 26.37 -14.78 6.71
C GLU A 22 27.32 -13.89 5.90
N LYS A 23 28.59 -13.83 6.31
CA LYS A 23 29.64 -13.11 5.58
C LYS A 23 30.33 -14.08 4.64
N ILE A 24 30.32 -13.78 3.36
CA ILE A 24 31.00 -14.55 2.32
C ILE A 24 32.11 -13.73 1.68
N THR A 25 33.07 -14.42 1.08
CA THR A 25 33.99 -13.83 0.10
C THR A 25 33.32 -13.86 -1.26
N VAL A 26 33.45 -12.80 -2.06
CA VAL A 26 33.01 -12.76 -3.45
C VAL A 26 34.21 -12.69 -4.41
N PRO A 27 34.09 -13.16 -5.67
CA PRO A 27 35.13 -12.98 -6.67
C PRO A 27 35.42 -11.49 -6.91
N GLU A 28 36.66 -11.17 -7.31
CA GLU A 28 36.98 -9.82 -7.75
C GLU A 28 36.32 -9.53 -9.12
N PRO A 29 35.50 -8.48 -9.23
CA PRO A 29 34.65 -8.27 -10.40
C PRO A 29 35.44 -7.85 -11.65
N LYS A 30 34.99 -8.34 -12.81
CA LYS A 30 35.46 -7.90 -14.13
C LYS A 30 34.26 -7.28 -14.87
N PRO A 31 34.26 -5.96 -15.17
CA PRO A 31 33.15 -5.32 -15.85
C PRO A 31 33.12 -5.68 -17.35
N LYS A 32 31.93 -5.83 -17.92
CA LYS A 32 31.72 -5.78 -19.38
C LYS A 32 31.88 -4.34 -19.89
N ASP A 33 31.87 -4.15 -21.21
CA ASP A 33 32.23 -2.86 -21.84
C ASP A 33 31.47 -1.62 -21.34
N ASN A 34 30.18 -1.76 -21.03
CA ASN A 34 29.32 -0.69 -20.50
C ASN A 34 29.19 -0.70 -18.96
N GLU A 35 29.89 -1.58 -18.26
CA GLU A 35 29.76 -1.74 -16.81
C GLU A 35 30.83 -0.96 -16.03
N ALA A 36 30.52 -0.62 -14.79
CA ALA A 36 31.40 0.04 -13.84
C ALA A 36 31.53 -0.82 -12.57
N VAL A 37 32.74 -0.91 -12.03
CA VAL A 37 33.02 -1.47 -10.70
C VAL A 37 33.03 -0.34 -9.70
N ILE A 38 32.11 -0.39 -8.74
CA ILE A 38 31.99 0.59 -7.66
C ILE A 38 32.53 -0.04 -6.39
N THR A 39 33.57 0.57 -5.81
CA THR A 39 33.97 0.29 -4.43
C THR A 39 33.04 1.05 -3.50
N LEU A 40 32.27 0.32 -2.71
CA LEU A 40 31.19 0.87 -1.88
C LEU A 40 31.77 1.49 -0.59
N THR A 41 31.14 2.57 -0.14
CA THR A 41 31.56 3.38 1.01
C THR A 41 30.49 3.42 2.10
N ALA A 42 29.21 3.35 1.72
CA ALA A 42 28.12 3.03 2.63
C ALA A 42 26.94 2.39 1.87
N ALA A 43 26.13 1.62 2.61
CA ALA A 43 24.89 1.01 2.14
C ALA A 43 23.78 1.17 3.20
N ALA A 44 22.51 1.20 2.79
CA ALA A 44 21.40 1.48 3.71
C ALA A 44 20.29 0.41 3.69
N LEU A 45 19.76 0.09 4.88
CA LEU A 45 18.70 -0.90 5.05
C LEU A 45 17.34 -0.35 4.60
N ASN A 46 16.52 -1.22 4.02
CA ASN A 46 15.11 -0.96 3.69
C ASN A 46 14.20 -2.03 4.30
N HIS A 47 12.91 -1.72 4.43
CA HIS A 47 11.94 -2.64 5.03
C HIS A 47 11.77 -3.95 4.23
N ARG A 48 12.03 -3.91 2.91
CA ARG A 48 12.11 -5.12 2.07
C ARG A 48 13.18 -6.10 2.57
N ASP A 49 14.28 -5.62 3.12
CA ASP A 49 15.41 -6.46 3.52
C ASP A 49 15.09 -7.21 4.83
N LEU A 50 14.31 -6.59 5.72
CA LEU A 50 13.70 -7.28 6.86
C LEU A 50 12.71 -8.36 6.40
N PHE A 51 11.85 -8.06 5.42
CA PHE A 51 10.93 -9.04 4.84
C PHE A 51 11.65 -10.19 4.10
N ILE A 52 12.78 -9.93 3.44
CA ILE A 52 13.66 -10.96 2.84
C ILE A 52 14.13 -11.93 3.93
N ARG A 53 14.61 -11.41 5.07
CA ARG A 53 15.02 -12.25 6.22
C ARG A 53 13.85 -13.04 6.83
N GLN A 54 12.63 -12.53 6.76
CA GLN A 54 11.42 -13.21 7.24
C GLN A 54 10.76 -14.15 6.20
N HIS A 55 11.33 -14.29 4.99
CA HIS A 55 10.70 -14.95 3.83
C HIS A 55 9.31 -14.38 3.49
N LEU A 56 9.07 -13.10 3.77
CA LEU A 56 7.86 -12.35 3.40
C LEU A 56 8.03 -11.57 2.08
N TYR A 57 9.22 -11.60 1.48
CA TYR A 57 9.50 -10.89 0.21
C TYR A 57 9.57 -11.86 -1.00
N PRO A 58 8.86 -11.57 -2.10
CA PRO A 58 8.90 -12.42 -3.31
C PRO A 58 10.31 -12.58 -3.89
N GLY A 59 10.67 -13.80 -4.29
CA GLY A 59 11.94 -14.07 -4.96
C GLY A 59 13.18 -14.03 -4.05
N THR A 60 13.00 -14.02 -2.72
CA THR A 60 14.07 -14.19 -1.70
C THR A 60 15.06 -15.30 -2.12
N THR A 61 16.36 -14.99 -2.15
CA THR A 61 17.41 -15.89 -2.68
C THR A 61 18.66 -15.88 -1.80
N PHE A 62 19.18 -17.06 -1.48
CA PHE A 62 20.38 -17.26 -0.65
C PHE A 62 21.67 -17.07 -1.45
N GLY A 63 22.77 -16.71 -0.78
CA GLY A 63 24.06 -16.41 -1.43
C GLY A 63 24.09 -15.12 -2.25
N VAL A 64 22.97 -14.39 -2.34
CA VAL A 64 22.87 -13.08 -2.99
C VAL A 64 23.12 -11.97 -1.96
N PRO A 65 24.02 -11.00 -2.22
CA PRO A 65 24.26 -9.87 -1.32
C PRO A 65 22.99 -9.08 -1.00
N LEU A 66 22.85 -8.63 0.23
CA LEU A 66 21.68 -7.87 0.70
C LEU A 66 21.73 -6.39 0.30
N LEU A 67 20.60 -5.71 0.54
CA LEU A 67 20.34 -4.28 0.41
C LEU A 67 20.36 -3.75 -1.04
N ALA A 68 19.55 -2.72 -1.28
CA ALA A 68 19.38 -2.09 -2.59
C ALA A 68 19.99 -0.68 -2.70
N ASP A 69 20.44 -0.09 -1.59
CA ASP A 69 20.94 1.29 -1.51
C ASP A 69 22.44 1.32 -1.25
N GLY A 70 23.18 2.07 -2.07
CA GLY A 70 24.61 2.27 -1.89
C GLY A 70 25.13 3.60 -2.45
N VAL A 71 26.26 4.02 -1.89
CA VAL A 71 27.13 5.07 -2.42
C VAL A 71 28.58 4.55 -2.43
N GLY A 72 29.34 4.91 -3.45
CA GLY A 72 30.73 4.47 -3.60
C GLY A 72 31.51 5.28 -4.62
N VAL A 73 32.73 4.85 -4.88
CA VAL A 73 33.61 5.44 -5.91
C VAL A 73 33.83 4.41 -7.02
N VAL A 74 33.70 4.84 -8.28
CA VAL A 74 33.98 3.97 -9.43
C VAL A 74 35.48 3.77 -9.57
N THR A 75 35.94 2.54 -9.33
CA THR A 75 37.37 2.18 -9.25
C THR A 75 37.90 1.47 -10.49
N SER A 76 37.02 0.90 -11.32
CA SER A 76 37.36 0.44 -12.68
C SER A 76 36.11 0.41 -13.56
N THR A 77 36.30 0.34 -14.88
CA THR A 77 35.21 0.40 -15.87
C THR A 77 35.46 -0.58 -17.00
N GLY A 78 34.43 -0.89 -17.78
CA GLY A 78 34.56 -1.50 -19.09
C GLY A 78 35.26 -0.61 -20.11
N SER A 79 35.37 -1.11 -21.34
CA SER A 79 36.10 -0.43 -22.43
C SER A 79 35.37 0.77 -23.02
N SER A 80 34.05 0.93 -22.82
CA SER A 80 33.26 1.91 -23.57
C SER A 80 33.46 3.35 -23.10
N PRO A 81 33.27 4.37 -23.96
CA PRO A 81 33.42 5.77 -23.58
C PRO A 81 32.45 6.21 -22.48
N SER A 82 31.21 5.69 -22.50
CA SER A 82 30.21 5.99 -21.47
C SER A 82 30.62 5.42 -20.12
N ALA A 83 31.07 4.17 -20.05
CA ALA A 83 31.56 3.57 -18.81
C ALA A 83 32.80 4.33 -18.27
N LYS A 84 33.80 4.58 -19.12
CA LYS A 84 35.02 5.31 -18.77
C LYS A 84 34.76 6.72 -18.21
N SER A 85 33.70 7.39 -18.65
CA SER A 85 33.32 8.73 -18.14
C SER A 85 32.98 8.79 -16.65
N TRP A 86 32.78 7.63 -16.00
CA TRP A 86 32.49 7.51 -14.57
C TRP A 86 33.72 7.26 -13.68
N LEU A 87 34.88 6.92 -14.25
CA LEU A 87 36.06 6.52 -13.47
C LEU A 87 36.46 7.60 -12.44
N ASN A 88 36.76 7.18 -11.21
CA ASN A 88 37.07 8.01 -10.05
C ASN A 88 35.93 8.95 -9.56
N LYS A 89 34.72 8.86 -10.10
CA LYS A 89 33.56 9.62 -9.58
C LYS A 89 32.94 8.93 -8.37
N ARG A 90 32.44 9.75 -7.42
CA ARG A 90 31.57 9.30 -6.31
C ARG A 90 30.12 9.25 -6.80
N VAL A 91 29.50 8.08 -6.72
CA VAL A 91 28.20 7.78 -7.34
C VAL A 91 27.19 7.23 -6.33
N VAL A 92 25.93 7.58 -6.51
CA VAL A 92 24.78 6.89 -5.91
C VAL A 92 24.18 5.94 -6.95
N LEU A 93 23.70 4.79 -6.50
CA LEU A 93 23.28 3.70 -7.38
C LEU A 93 21.76 3.68 -7.56
N ASN A 94 21.27 3.56 -8.80
CA ASN A 94 19.84 3.38 -9.05
C ASN A 94 19.39 2.01 -8.47
N PRO A 95 18.48 1.95 -7.48
CA PRO A 95 18.20 0.76 -6.67
C PRO A 95 17.44 -0.37 -7.40
N GLY A 96 17.22 -0.25 -8.70
CA GLY A 96 16.61 -1.29 -9.52
C GLY A 96 16.63 -0.97 -11.01
N THR A 97 16.33 -1.98 -11.83
CA THR A 97 16.48 -1.91 -13.28
C THR A 97 15.17 -2.27 -14.01
N GLY A 98 15.14 -2.03 -15.33
CA GLY A 98 13.99 -2.36 -16.20
C GLY A 98 13.04 -1.19 -16.48
N TRP A 99 13.42 0.05 -16.14
CA TRP A 99 12.61 1.25 -16.34
C TRP A 99 13.48 2.46 -16.62
N LYS A 100 13.38 3.01 -17.84
CA LYS A 100 14.25 4.10 -18.33
C LYS A 100 13.59 5.46 -18.13
N ASP A 101 12.45 5.71 -18.78
CA ASP A 101 11.79 7.03 -18.75
C ASP A 101 10.27 7.05 -18.99
N ASN A 102 9.62 5.92 -19.26
CA ASN A 102 8.17 5.88 -19.46
C ASN A 102 7.40 6.32 -18.19
N ILE A 103 6.46 7.26 -18.33
CA ILE A 103 5.71 7.82 -17.19
C ILE A 103 4.74 6.82 -16.53
N ASP A 104 4.21 5.84 -17.26
CA ASP A 104 3.16 4.95 -16.77
C ASP A 104 3.73 3.83 -15.88
N GLY A 105 4.72 3.10 -16.41
CA GLY A 105 5.28 1.91 -15.78
C GLY A 105 6.59 1.43 -16.43
N PRO A 106 7.21 0.38 -15.86
CA PRO A 106 8.44 -0.22 -16.38
C PRO A 106 8.27 -0.73 -17.82
N GLU A 107 9.20 -0.34 -18.69
CA GLU A 107 9.21 -0.70 -20.12
C GLU A 107 9.68 -2.14 -20.37
N HIS A 108 10.49 -2.69 -19.48
CA HIS A 108 11.09 -4.00 -19.67
C HIS A 108 10.05 -5.12 -19.51
N PRO A 109 9.95 -6.11 -20.45
CA PRO A 109 8.88 -7.12 -20.44
C PRO A 109 8.77 -8.01 -19.19
N LYS A 110 9.80 -8.06 -18.34
CA LYS A 110 9.77 -8.80 -17.05
C LYS A 110 9.42 -7.91 -15.85
N GLY A 111 9.04 -6.65 -16.08
CA GLY A 111 8.81 -5.64 -15.05
C GLY A 111 10.10 -5.10 -14.42
N TYR A 112 9.93 -4.39 -13.31
CA TYR A 112 10.99 -3.75 -12.53
C TYR A 112 11.71 -4.73 -11.60
N ALA A 113 13.04 -4.64 -11.49
CA ALA A 113 13.86 -5.54 -10.69
C ALA A 113 14.74 -4.78 -9.66
N ILE A 114 14.25 -4.70 -8.42
CA ILE A 114 14.96 -4.11 -7.26
C ILE A 114 16.19 -4.94 -6.90
N MET A 115 17.31 -4.27 -6.66
CA MET A 115 18.61 -4.81 -6.25
C MET A 115 18.59 -5.59 -4.92
N GLY A 116 19.50 -6.56 -4.79
CA GLY A 116 19.87 -7.24 -3.55
C GLY A 116 18.86 -8.26 -3.00
N GLY A 117 19.38 -9.38 -2.48
CA GLY A 117 18.63 -10.44 -1.79
C GLY A 117 17.63 -11.25 -2.65
N THR A 118 17.53 -11.00 -3.95
CA THR A 118 16.57 -11.67 -4.84
C THR A 118 17.14 -12.02 -6.22
N LYS A 119 16.76 -13.17 -6.77
CA LYS A 119 17.19 -13.67 -8.09
C LYS A 119 16.82 -12.80 -9.30
N THR A 120 15.91 -11.84 -9.15
CA THR A 120 15.48 -10.92 -10.22
C THR A 120 16.53 -9.86 -10.53
N ASN A 121 17.29 -9.42 -9.52
CA ASN A 121 18.46 -8.57 -9.67
C ASN A 121 19.44 -8.91 -8.53
N PRO A 122 20.41 -9.81 -8.76
CA PRO A 122 21.29 -10.34 -7.72
C PRO A 122 22.42 -9.37 -7.31
N VAL A 123 22.47 -8.15 -7.86
CA VAL A 123 23.43 -7.13 -7.40
C VAL A 123 22.89 -6.51 -6.12
N GLY A 124 23.47 -6.86 -4.97
CA GLY A 124 23.23 -6.17 -3.70
C GLY A 124 24.26 -5.08 -3.42
N THR A 125 24.10 -4.39 -2.29
CA THR A 125 24.94 -3.23 -1.89
C THR A 125 25.63 -3.42 -0.54
N LEU A 126 25.29 -4.45 0.23
CA LEU A 126 26.00 -4.79 1.47
C LEU A 126 27.22 -5.68 1.19
N GLN A 127 28.16 -5.12 0.42
CA GLN A 127 29.41 -5.75 -0.02
C GLN A 127 30.48 -4.69 -0.30
N ASP A 128 31.76 -5.07 -0.31
CA ASP A 128 32.86 -4.12 -0.48
C ASP A 128 32.92 -3.51 -1.89
N VAL A 129 32.49 -4.27 -2.90
CA VAL A 129 32.44 -3.85 -4.32
C VAL A 129 31.18 -4.39 -5.01
N CYS A 130 30.63 -3.66 -5.98
CA CYS A 130 29.56 -4.14 -6.86
C CYS A 130 29.82 -3.78 -8.33
N VAL A 131 29.08 -4.40 -9.25
CA VAL A 131 29.10 -4.11 -10.69
C VAL A 131 27.70 -3.68 -11.13
N LEU A 132 27.61 -2.58 -11.86
CA LEU A 132 26.37 -2.11 -12.49
C LEU A 132 26.67 -1.62 -13.92
N ASP A 133 25.63 -1.56 -14.75
CA ASP A 133 25.69 -0.81 -16.01
C ASP A 133 25.91 0.68 -15.70
N ALA A 134 26.80 1.33 -16.45
CA ALA A 134 27.19 2.71 -16.23
C ALA A 134 26.03 3.71 -16.35
N ALA A 135 24.92 3.34 -16.99
CA ALA A 135 23.73 4.16 -17.07
C ALA A 135 22.77 4.00 -15.87
N GLU A 136 23.05 3.11 -14.90
CA GLU A 136 22.34 3.01 -13.61
C GLU A 136 23.04 3.79 -12.48
N LEU A 137 23.96 4.69 -12.82
CA LEU A 137 24.73 5.53 -11.89
C LEU A 137 24.27 6.98 -11.97
N GLU A 138 24.30 7.67 -10.82
CA GLU A 138 24.16 9.14 -10.75
C GLU A 138 25.28 9.77 -9.92
N GLU A 139 25.73 10.96 -10.30
CA GLU A 139 26.78 11.67 -9.56
C GLU A 139 26.29 12.12 -8.18
N CYS A 140 26.94 11.61 -7.14
CA CYS A 140 26.53 11.84 -5.75
C CYS A 140 26.57 13.34 -5.39
N PRO A 141 25.48 13.93 -4.87
CA PRO A 141 25.47 15.33 -4.44
C PRO A 141 26.55 15.62 -3.40
N GLN A 142 27.43 16.58 -3.71
CA GLN A 142 28.68 16.82 -2.96
C GLN A 142 28.47 17.26 -1.49
N HIS A 143 27.27 17.71 -1.12
CA HIS A 143 26.92 18.14 0.24
C HIS A 143 26.44 17.00 1.16
N LEU A 144 26.32 15.78 0.64
CA LEU A 144 25.90 14.59 1.39
C LEU A 144 27.10 13.80 1.89
N SER A 145 27.10 13.40 3.17
CA SER A 145 28.02 12.38 3.70
C SER A 145 27.76 11.02 3.04
N ASP A 146 28.62 10.01 3.26
CA ASP A 146 28.36 8.67 2.71
C ASP A 146 27.12 8.03 3.36
N GLU A 147 26.82 8.32 4.63
CA GLU A 147 25.58 7.87 5.26
C GLU A 147 24.33 8.54 4.69
N GLU A 148 24.38 9.85 4.50
CA GLU A 148 23.27 10.61 3.90
C GLU A 148 23.04 10.22 2.43
N ALA A 149 24.12 9.96 1.68
CA ALA A 149 24.05 9.51 0.30
C ALA A 149 23.57 8.06 0.16
N ALA A 150 24.02 7.14 1.03
CA ALA A 150 23.46 5.78 1.09
C ALA A 150 22.01 5.77 1.55
N ALA A 151 21.59 6.71 2.42
CA ALA A 151 20.20 6.83 2.83
C ALA A 151 19.25 7.28 1.70
N LEU A 152 19.76 7.79 0.58
CA LEU A 152 18.96 8.38 -0.48
C LEU A 152 18.19 7.38 -1.38
N PRO A 153 18.79 6.36 -2.03
CA PRO A 153 18.32 5.98 -3.37
C PRO A 153 16.90 5.41 -3.45
N LEU A 154 16.61 4.28 -2.81
CA LEU A 154 15.30 3.62 -2.84
C LEU A 154 14.23 4.47 -2.18
N THR A 155 14.49 5.01 -0.99
CA THR A 155 13.46 5.78 -0.28
C THR A 155 13.21 7.15 -0.89
N GLY A 156 14.23 7.76 -1.49
CA GLY A 156 14.13 8.98 -2.29
C GLY A 156 13.36 8.74 -3.60
N LEU A 157 13.74 7.72 -4.38
CA LEU A 157 13.04 7.39 -5.64
C LEU A 157 11.57 7.03 -5.41
N THR A 158 11.28 6.20 -4.40
CA THR A 158 9.90 5.82 -4.03
C THR A 158 9.08 7.05 -3.63
N ALA A 159 9.65 7.93 -2.80
CA ALA A 159 8.99 9.15 -2.36
C ALA A 159 8.79 10.13 -3.51
N TRP A 160 9.78 10.27 -4.40
CA TRP A 160 9.70 11.12 -5.58
C TRP A 160 8.58 10.66 -6.51
N ARG A 161 8.55 9.38 -6.91
CA ARG A 161 7.46 8.90 -7.76
C ARG A 161 6.09 9.05 -7.08
N ALA A 162 5.96 8.71 -5.80
CA ALA A 162 4.68 8.82 -5.10
C ALA A 162 4.20 10.28 -4.97
N PHE A 163 5.07 11.19 -4.53
CA PHE A 163 4.72 12.60 -4.31
C PHE A 163 4.74 13.43 -5.61
N GLN A 164 5.85 13.43 -6.34
CA GLN A 164 6.04 14.28 -7.52
C GLN A 164 5.18 13.83 -8.70
N VAL A 165 5.18 12.53 -9.01
CA VAL A 165 4.57 12.00 -10.25
C VAL A 165 3.14 11.52 -10.02
N LYS A 166 2.94 10.52 -9.14
CA LYS A 166 1.63 9.87 -8.99
C LYS A 166 0.61 10.74 -8.26
N SER A 167 1.01 11.54 -7.26
CA SER A 167 0.06 12.44 -6.58
C SER A 167 -0.40 13.61 -7.44
N GLY A 168 0.43 14.11 -8.37
CA GLY A 168 0.14 15.30 -9.19
C GLY A 168 -0.04 16.61 -8.40
N ASN A 169 0.17 16.62 -7.07
CA ASN A 169 -0.08 17.77 -6.20
C ASN A 169 1.21 18.33 -5.56
N ALA A 170 2.37 18.09 -6.17
CA ALA A 170 3.67 18.65 -5.77
C ALA A 170 3.83 20.13 -6.19
N VAL A 171 2.91 20.96 -5.69
CA VAL A 171 2.72 22.38 -6.02
C VAL A 171 2.56 23.16 -4.71
N ALA A 172 3.15 24.36 -4.63
CA ALA A 172 3.11 25.19 -3.43
C ALA A 172 1.66 25.45 -2.94
N GLY A 173 1.49 25.54 -1.62
CA GLY A 173 0.19 25.77 -0.97
C GLY A 173 -0.78 24.58 -0.97
N ARG A 174 -0.43 23.44 -1.61
CA ARG A 174 -1.24 22.21 -1.54
C ARG A 174 -1.13 21.57 -0.15
N ASN A 175 -2.26 21.09 0.36
CA ASN A 175 -2.33 20.40 1.65
C ASN A 175 -2.05 18.90 1.45
N ILE A 176 -0.92 18.39 1.95
CA ILE A 176 -0.46 17.02 1.70
C ILE A 176 -0.41 16.25 3.02
N LEU A 177 -1.06 15.09 3.10
CA LEU A 177 -0.92 14.17 4.23
C LEU A 177 0.09 13.06 3.91
N ILE A 178 0.99 12.79 4.84
CA ILE A 178 1.94 11.67 4.76
C ILE A 178 1.69 10.71 5.92
N THR A 179 1.44 9.43 5.62
CA THR A 179 1.15 8.43 6.65
C THR A 179 2.42 7.81 7.22
N GLY A 180 2.38 7.37 8.48
CA GLY A 180 3.46 6.56 9.08
C GLY A 180 4.82 7.27 9.21
N ILE A 181 4.83 8.56 9.56
CA ILE A 181 6.07 9.35 9.63
C ILE A 181 7.06 8.76 10.65
N GLY A 182 8.34 8.77 10.25
CA GLY A 182 9.44 8.03 10.88
C GLY A 182 10.06 6.98 9.96
N GLY A 183 9.29 6.43 9.01
CA GLY A 183 9.82 5.60 7.93
C GLY A 183 10.57 6.44 6.89
N GLY A 184 11.62 5.87 6.27
CA GLY A 184 12.49 6.59 5.32
C GLY A 184 11.74 7.23 4.14
N VAL A 185 10.83 6.50 3.48
CA VAL A 185 10.02 7.03 2.36
C VAL A 185 9.15 8.21 2.83
N ALA A 186 8.53 8.12 4.00
CA ALA A 186 7.69 9.19 4.55
C ALA A 186 8.50 10.46 4.88
N LEU A 187 9.74 10.30 5.36
CA LEU A 187 10.64 11.43 5.65
C LEU A 187 11.24 12.06 4.38
N MET A 188 11.52 11.27 3.34
CA MET A 188 11.88 11.81 2.02
C MET A 188 10.69 12.55 1.39
N ALA A 189 9.48 12.00 1.45
CA ALA A 189 8.27 12.66 0.96
C ALA A 189 7.97 13.97 1.71
N LEU A 190 8.19 14.01 3.05
CA LEU A 190 8.11 15.23 3.84
C LEU A 190 9.12 16.28 3.34
N SER A 191 10.38 15.88 3.17
CA SER A 191 11.46 16.76 2.71
C SER A 191 11.17 17.35 1.33
N PHE A 192 10.73 16.51 0.38
CA PHE A 192 10.32 16.98 -0.95
C PHE A 192 9.11 17.91 -0.91
N ALA A 193 8.08 17.59 -0.12
CA ALA A 193 6.87 18.39 -0.07
C ALA A 193 7.08 19.74 0.63
N VAL A 194 7.89 19.80 1.68
CA VAL A 194 8.32 21.07 2.31
C VAL A 194 9.14 21.91 1.32
N ALA A 195 10.10 21.29 0.60
CA ALA A 195 10.92 21.99 -0.40
C ALA A 195 10.12 22.45 -1.65
N ARG A 196 8.95 21.87 -1.91
CA ARG A 196 7.98 22.35 -2.92
C ARG A 196 6.98 23.38 -2.38
N GLY A 197 7.11 23.81 -1.12
CA GLY A 197 6.22 24.78 -0.49
C GLY A 197 4.82 24.25 -0.19
N CYS A 198 4.64 22.93 -0.07
CA CYS A 198 3.37 22.34 0.33
C CYS A 198 3.13 22.48 1.84
N ASN A 199 1.86 22.54 2.24
CA ASN A 199 1.46 22.42 3.64
C ASN A 199 1.42 20.94 4.01
N VAL A 200 2.50 20.42 4.60
CA VAL A 200 2.62 19.00 4.92
C VAL A 200 2.07 18.68 6.31
N TYR A 201 1.21 17.68 6.38
CA TYR A 201 0.65 17.12 7.61
C TYR A 201 1.05 15.64 7.72
N VAL A 202 1.20 15.12 8.93
CA VAL A 202 1.72 13.76 9.15
C VAL A 202 0.86 12.91 10.09
N THR A 203 0.92 11.58 9.97
CA THR A 203 0.41 10.67 11.00
C THR A 203 1.50 9.76 11.55
N SER A 204 1.46 9.45 12.84
CA SER A 204 2.33 8.43 13.43
C SER A 204 1.66 7.66 14.56
N GLY A 205 2.32 6.60 15.02
CA GLY A 205 1.94 5.81 16.19
C GLY A 205 2.68 6.23 17.47
N ASN A 206 3.44 7.32 17.42
CA ASN A 206 4.32 7.86 18.46
C ASN A 206 4.45 9.39 18.28
N GLN A 207 4.32 10.17 19.36
CA GLN A 207 4.33 11.63 19.33
C GLN A 207 5.71 12.23 19.02
N ASP A 208 6.81 11.65 19.52
CA ASP A 208 8.18 12.12 19.21
C ASP A 208 8.42 12.20 17.69
N LYS A 209 7.90 11.21 16.95
CA LYS A 209 8.04 11.15 15.49
C LYS A 209 7.20 12.22 14.77
N ILE A 210 6.13 12.73 15.40
CA ILE A 210 5.37 13.89 14.89
C ILE A 210 6.12 15.18 15.24
N ASP A 211 6.57 15.35 16.47
CA ASP A 211 7.25 16.57 16.93
C ASP A 211 8.57 16.78 16.16
N ARG A 212 9.30 15.71 15.85
CA ARG A 212 10.49 15.73 14.99
C ARG A 212 10.15 16.00 13.52
N ALA A 213 9.00 15.56 13.03
CA ALA A 213 8.54 15.92 11.68
C ALA A 213 8.12 17.40 11.58
N VAL A 214 7.55 17.98 12.65
CA VAL A 214 7.26 19.42 12.74
C VAL A 214 8.56 20.23 12.71
N LYS A 215 9.60 19.80 13.43
CA LYS A 215 10.96 20.37 13.34
C LYS A 215 11.59 20.26 11.93
N LEU A 216 11.10 19.36 11.08
CA LEU A 216 11.47 19.21 9.68
C LEU A 216 10.51 19.91 8.70
N GLY A 217 9.61 20.78 9.20
CA GLY A 217 8.74 21.63 8.39
C GLY A 217 7.30 21.14 8.20
N ALA A 218 6.89 20.03 8.82
CA ALA A 218 5.46 19.67 8.87
C ALA A 218 4.66 20.72 9.65
N LYS A 219 3.48 21.09 9.15
CA LYS A 219 2.56 22.05 9.80
C LYS A 219 1.89 21.47 11.06
N GLY A 220 1.87 20.15 11.20
CA GLY A 220 1.34 19.43 12.34
C GLY A 220 1.06 17.97 12.00
N GLY A 221 0.45 17.23 12.92
CA GLY A 221 0.09 15.83 12.69
C GLY A 221 -0.85 15.26 13.74
N ALA A 222 -1.23 13.99 13.54
CA ALA A 222 -2.15 13.28 14.43
C ALA A 222 -1.68 11.86 14.75
N ILE A 223 -1.93 11.40 15.98
CA ILE A 223 -1.68 10.01 16.39
C ILE A 223 -2.81 9.13 15.86
N TYR A 224 -2.53 8.28 14.87
CA TYR A 224 -3.58 7.46 14.23
C TYR A 224 -4.19 6.39 15.15
N LYS A 225 -3.59 6.17 16.33
CA LYS A 225 -4.09 5.28 17.39
C LYS A 225 -5.17 5.94 18.27
N GLU A 226 -5.31 7.27 18.21
CA GLU A 226 -6.29 7.99 19.02
C GLU A 226 -7.70 7.94 18.44
N LYS A 227 -8.69 8.03 19.31
CA LYS A 227 -10.09 8.18 18.90
C LYS A 227 -10.27 9.54 18.21
N ASP A 228 -11.02 9.55 17.10
CA ASP A 228 -11.37 10.76 16.34
C ASP A 228 -10.13 11.56 15.81
N TRP A 229 -8.99 10.88 15.59
CA TRP A 229 -7.75 11.52 15.11
C TRP A 229 -7.90 12.21 13.75
N ASP A 230 -8.83 11.73 12.91
CA ASP A 230 -9.16 12.32 11.61
C ASP A 230 -9.80 13.69 11.78
N LYS A 231 -10.69 13.86 12.77
CA LYS A 231 -11.25 15.18 13.14
C LYS A 231 -10.17 16.10 13.73
N LYS A 232 -9.24 15.56 14.53
CA LYS A 232 -8.09 16.34 15.04
C LYS A 232 -7.22 16.85 13.89
N LEU A 233 -6.94 16.01 12.89
CA LEU A 233 -6.19 16.42 11.70
C LEU A 233 -6.97 17.47 10.89
N GLN A 234 -8.29 17.31 10.73
CA GLN A 234 -9.12 18.28 10.02
C GLN A 234 -9.14 19.65 10.72
N ALA A 235 -9.11 19.68 12.05
CA ALA A 235 -9.11 20.92 12.84
C ALA A 235 -7.80 21.72 12.76
N ILE A 236 -6.69 21.12 12.31
CA ILE A 236 -5.41 21.81 12.08
C ILE A 236 -5.17 22.18 10.60
N LEU A 237 -6.13 21.90 9.70
CA LEU A 237 -6.08 22.37 8.31
C LEU A 237 -6.41 23.88 8.23
N PRO A 238 -5.96 24.60 7.20
CA PRO A 238 -6.28 26.01 7.01
C PRO A 238 -7.79 26.23 6.89
N LYS A 239 -8.35 27.27 7.52
CA LYS A 239 -9.82 27.49 7.56
C LYS A 239 -10.42 27.78 6.18
N ASP A 240 -9.63 28.36 5.28
CA ASP A 240 -9.89 28.61 3.86
C ASP A 240 -9.76 27.34 2.98
N ARG A 241 -8.97 26.36 3.44
CA ARG A 241 -8.72 25.08 2.75
C ARG A 241 -8.84 23.90 3.74
N PRO A 242 -10.03 23.63 4.31
CA PRO A 242 -10.24 22.62 5.36
C PRO A 242 -10.28 21.17 4.81
N TYR A 243 -9.41 20.89 3.85
CA TYR A 243 -9.29 19.65 3.10
C TYR A 243 -7.84 19.39 2.68
N LEU A 244 -7.51 18.13 2.42
CA LEU A 244 -6.27 17.69 1.81
C LEU A 244 -6.39 17.68 0.29
N ASP A 245 -5.31 18.04 -0.40
CA ASP A 245 -5.18 17.94 -1.86
C ASP A 245 -4.76 16.51 -2.28
N ALA A 246 -3.86 15.88 -1.51
CA ALA A 246 -3.45 14.49 -1.71
C ALA A 246 -3.00 13.81 -0.40
N ILE A 247 -3.01 12.46 -0.41
CA ILE A 247 -2.40 11.60 0.62
C ILE A 247 -1.27 10.79 -0.03
N ILE A 248 -0.11 10.74 0.62
CA ILE A 248 1.04 9.91 0.27
C ILE A 248 1.13 8.79 1.32
N ASP A 249 0.90 7.54 0.91
CA ASP A 249 0.68 6.42 1.82
C ASP A 249 1.58 5.20 1.56
N GLY A 250 2.10 4.61 2.63
CA GLY A 250 2.77 3.31 2.62
C GLY A 250 2.13 2.26 3.55
N ALA A 251 1.04 2.60 4.23
CA ALA A 251 0.43 1.75 5.25
C ALA A 251 -0.69 0.86 4.68
N GLY A 252 -1.47 1.36 3.71
CA GLY A 252 -2.69 0.73 3.22
C GLY A 252 -3.81 0.75 4.27
N GLY A 253 -4.46 -0.40 4.48
CA GLY A 253 -5.51 -0.53 5.49
C GLY A 253 -6.77 0.29 5.15
N ASP A 254 -7.14 1.24 6.00
CA ASP A 254 -8.35 2.07 5.83
C ASP A 254 -8.08 3.50 5.31
N VAL A 255 -6.91 3.75 4.69
CA VAL A 255 -6.56 5.07 4.13
C VAL A 255 -7.60 5.63 3.14
N VAL A 256 -8.33 4.79 2.39
CA VAL A 256 -9.46 5.22 1.53
C VAL A 256 -10.63 5.75 2.38
N LYS A 257 -10.96 5.09 3.50
CA LYS A 257 -12.02 5.51 4.43
C LYS A 257 -11.70 6.85 5.10
N VAL A 258 -10.42 7.09 5.40
CA VAL A 258 -9.90 8.35 5.92
C VAL A 258 -9.91 9.43 4.83
N GLY A 259 -9.37 9.13 3.65
CA GLY A 259 -9.31 10.02 2.50
C GLY A 259 -10.68 10.49 2.03
N SER A 260 -11.68 9.60 1.99
CA SER A 260 -13.08 9.95 1.69
C SER A 260 -13.69 10.99 2.62
N LYS A 261 -13.10 11.26 3.80
CA LYS A 261 -13.45 12.40 4.66
C LYS A 261 -12.55 13.60 4.39
N LEU A 262 -11.24 13.40 4.48
CA LEU A 262 -10.27 14.49 4.62
C LEU A 262 -9.81 15.12 3.31
N LEU A 263 -9.90 14.41 2.17
CA LEU A 263 -9.54 14.97 0.86
C LEU A 263 -10.58 15.99 0.36
N LYS A 264 -10.19 16.79 -0.63
CA LYS A 264 -11.09 17.47 -1.58
C LYS A 264 -11.84 16.44 -2.45
N ASN A 265 -12.91 16.87 -3.12
CA ASN A 265 -13.43 16.11 -4.25
C ASN A 265 -12.41 16.15 -5.40
N GLY A 266 -12.16 15.03 -6.08
CA GLY A 266 -11.01 14.90 -6.99
C GLY A 266 -9.66 14.84 -6.26
N GLY A 267 -9.65 14.39 -5.00
CA GLY A 267 -8.44 14.16 -4.22
C GLY A 267 -7.75 12.83 -4.60
N ILE A 268 -6.43 12.79 -4.47
CA ILE A 268 -5.61 11.64 -4.87
C ILE A 268 -4.96 10.98 -3.65
N ILE A 269 -5.04 9.65 -3.57
CA ILE A 269 -4.26 8.82 -2.65
C ILE A 269 -3.19 8.10 -3.46
N SER A 270 -1.92 8.45 -3.27
CA SER A 270 -0.80 7.74 -3.88
C SER A 270 -0.25 6.70 -2.91
N VAL A 271 -0.44 5.41 -3.23
CA VAL A 271 -0.06 4.29 -2.38
C VAL A 271 1.21 3.64 -2.91
N TYR A 272 2.30 3.67 -2.14
CA TYR A 272 3.59 3.03 -2.48
C TYR A 272 3.89 1.76 -1.68
N GLY A 273 3.03 1.40 -0.72
CA GLY A 273 3.17 0.23 0.13
C GLY A 273 1.90 -0.06 0.92
N MET A 274 1.78 -1.26 1.48
CA MET A 274 0.61 -1.68 2.24
C MET A 274 1.01 -2.45 3.51
N THR A 275 1.89 -1.86 4.33
CA THR A 275 2.51 -2.53 5.49
C THR A 275 1.52 -3.11 6.51
N ILE A 276 0.29 -2.60 6.61
CA ILE A 276 -0.73 -3.12 7.53
C ILE A 276 -1.43 -4.37 6.97
N SER A 277 -1.71 -4.40 5.66
CA SER A 277 -2.56 -5.42 5.03
C SER A 277 -2.39 -5.39 3.50
N PRO A 278 -2.22 -6.53 2.81
CA PRO A 278 -2.17 -6.60 1.34
C PRO A 278 -3.55 -6.40 0.67
N LYS A 279 -4.52 -5.85 1.41
CA LYS A 279 -5.88 -5.52 0.97
C LYS A 279 -6.32 -4.20 1.58
N MET A 280 -7.09 -3.43 0.83
CA MET A 280 -7.62 -2.11 1.18
C MET A 280 -8.99 -1.97 0.52
N ASP A 281 -10.00 -1.53 1.28
CA ASP A 281 -11.37 -1.43 0.77
C ASP A 281 -11.55 -0.16 -0.08
N PHE A 282 -12.21 -0.30 -1.24
CA PHE A 282 -12.67 0.84 -2.03
C PHE A 282 -14.15 1.11 -1.75
N LEU A 283 -14.48 2.36 -1.39
CA LEU A 283 -15.78 2.68 -0.79
C LEU A 283 -16.63 3.56 -1.71
N MET A 284 -17.96 3.44 -1.62
CA MET A 284 -18.89 4.35 -2.33
C MET A 284 -18.70 5.83 -1.94
N SER A 285 -18.17 6.12 -0.76
CA SER A 285 -17.79 7.48 -0.36
C SER A 285 -16.56 8.03 -1.12
N ALA A 286 -15.70 7.16 -1.65
CA ALA A 286 -14.62 7.54 -2.55
C ALA A 286 -15.18 7.82 -3.96
N VAL A 287 -16.06 6.93 -4.46
CA VAL A 287 -16.77 7.07 -5.74
C VAL A 287 -17.52 8.40 -5.82
N LEU A 288 -18.41 8.67 -4.84
CA LEU A 288 -19.24 9.90 -4.82
C LEU A 288 -18.44 11.20 -4.68
N ARG A 289 -17.15 11.12 -4.36
CA ARG A 289 -16.24 12.27 -4.24
C ARG A 289 -15.17 12.32 -5.34
N ASN A 290 -15.25 11.42 -6.33
CA ASN A 290 -14.25 11.25 -7.39
C ASN A 290 -12.82 11.09 -6.85
N ILE A 291 -12.64 10.33 -5.77
CA ILE A 291 -11.31 10.08 -5.18
C ILE A 291 -10.56 9.05 -6.02
N GLU A 292 -9.35 9.41 -6.44
CA GLU A 292 -8.44 8.49 -7.13
C GLU A 292 -7.53 7.76 -6.14
N VAL A 293 -7.31 6.47 -6.37
CA VAL A 293 -6.27 5.67 -5.71
C VAL A 293 -5.26 5.25 -6.76
N ARG A 294 -4.02 5.73 -6.62
CA ARG A 294 -2.95 5.53 -7.60
C ARG A 294 -1.81 4.72 -6.97
N GLY A 295 -1.60 3.51 -7.49
CA GLY A 295 -0.44 2.69 -7.11
C GLY A 295 0.87 3.33 -7.58
N SER A 296 1.91 3.22 -6.76
CA SER A 296 3.28 3.61 -7.05
C SER A 296 4.23 2.47 -6.70
N THR A 297 5.20 2.20 -7.56
CA THR A 297 6.33 1.30 -7.28
C THR A 297 7.57 1.90 -7.93
N MET A 298 8.74 1.77 -7.29
CA MET A 298 10.02 2.26 -7.82
C MET A 298 9.96 3.71 -8.31
N GLY A 299 10.71 3.94 -9.37
CA GLY A 299 10.69 5.10 -10.25
C GLY A 299 11.44 4.75 -11.52
N SER A 300 11.27 5.54 -12.57
CA SER A 300 12.12 5.43 -13.75
C SER A 300 13.55 5.91 -13.45
N ARG A 301 14.53 5.46 -14.24
CA ARG A 301 15.91 6.01 -14.18
C ARG A 301 15.92 7.53 -14.39
N LYS A 302 15.05 8.06 -15.26
CA LYS A 302 14.80 9.50 -15.40
C LYS A 302 14.31 10.14 -14.10
N GLU A 303 13.32 9.56 -13.43
CA GLU A 303 12.83 10.02 -12.13
C GLU A 303 13.92 9.97 -11.04
N PHE A 304 14.88 9.03 -11.14
CA PHE A 304 16.05 8.98 -10.26
C PHE A 304 17.01 10.15 -10.50
N ALA A 305 17.34 10.45 -11.76
CA ALA A 305 18.15 11.60 -12.14
C ALA A 305 17.52 12.93 -11.68
N GLU A 306 16.22 13.12 -11.95
CA GLU A 306 15.45 14.29 -11.52
C GLU A 306 15.45 14.46 -9.99
N MET A 307 15.30 13.35 -9.25
CA MET A 307 15.33 13.33 -7.78
C MET A 307 16.71 13.67 -7.22
N VAL A 308 17.78 13.10 -7.77
CA VAL A 308 19.17 13.41 -7.37
C VAL A 308 19.51 14.88 -7.67
N GLN A 309 19.08 15.41 -8.82
CA GLN A 309 19.26 16.82 -9.16
C GLN A 309 18.47 17.74 -8.21
N PHE A 310 17.22 17.42 -7.88
CA PHE A 310 16.44 18.21 -6.92
C PHE A 310 17.07 18.24 -5.52
N VAL A 311 17.63 17.11 -5.05
CA VAL A 311 18.42 17.05 -3.80
C VAL A 311 19.71 17.89 -3.89
N ARG A 312 20.38 17.87 -5.05
CA ARG A 312 21.59 18.67 -5.35
C ARG A 312 21.31 20.17 -5.34
N ASP A 313 20.14 20.62 -5.80
CA ASP A 313 19.78 22.04 -5.86
C ASP A 313 19.25 22.56 -4.52
N THR A 314 18.32 21.83 -3.89
CA THR A 314 17.73 22.21 -2.59
C THR A 314 18.65 22.05 -1.39
N LYS A 315 19.82 21.40 -1.57
CA LYS A 315 20.78 21.04 -0.50
C LYS A 315 20.18 20.20 0.65
N MET A 316 19.02 19.58 0.44
CA MET A 316 18.40 18.74 1.46
C MET A 316 19.25 17.50 1.77
N LYS A 317 19.05 16.95 2.98
CA LYS A 317 19.79 15.80 3.53
C LYS A 317 18.82 14.72 3.97
N PRO A 318 18.95 13.46 3.51
CA PRO A 318 18.17 12.33 4.04
C PRO A 318 18.42 12.12 5.54
N VAL A 319 17.36 11.86 6.30
CA VAL A 319 17.47 11.66 7.75
C VAL A 319 18.07 10.27 8.03
N VAL A 320 19.29 10.23 8.57
CA VAL A 320 19.93 9.02 9.11
C VAL A 320 19.57 8.88 10.60
N SER A 321 19.11 7.69 10.99
CA SER A 321 18.69 7.39 12.36
C SER A 321 19.78 6.74 13.20
N ARG A 322 20.62 5.89 12.58
CA ARG A 322 21.80 5.23 13.17
C ARG A 322 22.67 4.67 12.06
N SER A 323 23.99 4.73 12.24
CA SER A 323 24.97 4.03 11.42
C SER A 323 25.76 3.00 12.24
N VAL A 324 26.34 2.01 11.56
CA VAL A 324 27.40 1.14 12.08
C VAL A 324 28.57 1.11 11.08
N HIS A 325 29.71 0.58 11.48
CA HIS A 325 30.90 0.49 10.64
C HIS A 325 31.38 -0.95 10.42
N GLY A 326 31.71 -1.25 9.16
CA GLY A 326 32.26 -2.52 8.69
C GLY A 326 31.20 -3.60 8.44
N LEU A 327 31.60 -4.63 7.70
CA LEU A 327 30.82 -5.85 7.48
C LEU A 327 30.89 -6.79 8.70
N ASP A 328 30.39 -6.28 9.83
CA ASP A 328 30.25 -6.96 11.12
C ASP A 328 28.80 -7.45 11.29
N ILE A 329 28.63 -8.77 11.38
CA ILE A 329 27.31 -9.40 11.45
C ILE A 329 26.51 -8.92 12.66
N GLN A 330 27.10 -8.81 13.85
CA GLN A 330 26.38 -8.44 15.07
C GLN A 330 25.92 -6.98 15.03
N LYS A 331 26.80 -6.09 14.57
CA LYS A 331 26.47 -4.66 14.40
C LYS A 331 25.35 -4.48 13.37
N ILE A 332 25.42 -5.17 12.24
CA ILE A 332 24.40 -5.10 11.17
C ILE A 332 23.07 -5.71 11.64
N ASP A 333 23.09 -6.84 12.35
CA ASP A 333 21.88 -7.49 12.89
C ASP A 333 21.13 -6.55 13.86
N SER A 334 21.87 -5.78 14.68
CA SER A 334 21.27 -4.78 15.57
C SER A 334 20.47 -3.68 14.83
N LEU A 335 20.82 -3.36 13.57
CA LEU A 335 20.03 -2.43 12.75
C LEU A 335 18.75 -3.08 12.19
N PHE A 336 18.75 -4.40 11.98
CA PHE A 336 17.51 -5.11 11.64
C PHE A 336 16.58 -5.22 12.84
N GLU A 337 17.11 -5.37 14.06
CA GLU A 337 16.31 -5.31 15.30
C GLU A 337 15.72 -3.91 15.55
N ASP A 338 16.47 -2.83 15.30
CA ASP A 338 15.91 -1.47 15.29
C ASP A 338 14.70 -1.35 14.34
N MET A 339 14.86 -1.83 13.10
CA MET A 339 13.83 -1.78 12.07
C MET A 339 12.59 -2.64 12.41
N LYS A 340 12.80 -3.80 13.03
CA LYS A 340 11.77 -4.76 13.47
C LYS A 340 10.96 -4.22 14.65
N ASN A 341 11.61 -3.51 15.58
CA ASN A 341 10.96 -2.82 16.70
C ASN A 341 10.41 -1.44 16.31
N ALA A 342 10.62 -1.00 15.07
CA ALA A 342 10.26 0.33 14.56
C ALA A 342 10.82 1.49 15.42
N SER A 343 11.99 1.31 16.04
CA SER A 343 12.65 2.32 16.89
C SER A 343 13.10 3.53 16.07
N GLN A 344 13.54 3.31 14.84
CA GLN A 344 14.21 4.27 13.98
C GLN A 344 13.34 5.45 13.53
N PHE A 345 13.98 6.59 13.28
CA PHE A 345 13.39 7.76 12.64
C PHE A 345 14.31 8.17 11.50
N GLY A 346 14.00 7.70 10.29
CA GLY A 346 14.87 7.80 9.11
C GLY A 346 15.50 6.46 8.73
N LYS A 347 16.67 6.53 8.10
CA LYS A 347 17.38 5.39 7.51
C LYS A 347 18.43 4.81 8.45
N LEU A 348 18.71 3.51 8.27
CA LEU A 348 19.73 2.77 9.03
C LEU A 348 20.84 2.38 8.06
N VAL A 349 22.10 2.62 8.43
CA VAL A 349 23.23 2.63 7.50
C VAL A 349 24.38 1.75 7.98
N VAL A 350 25.05 1.09 7.04
CA VAL A 350 26.33 0.41 7.23
C VAL A 350 27.38 1.18 6.43
N THR A 351 28.34 1.78 7.11
CA THR A 351 29.53 2.39 6.47
C THR A 351 30.60 1.32 6.27
N LEU A 352 31.37 1.44 5.19
CA LEU A 352 32.32 0.43 4.73
C LEU A 352 33.74 1.03 4.74
N GLY A 353 34.63 0.41 5.51
CA GLY A 353 36.00 0.88 5.68
C GLY A 353 36.89 0.47 4.51
N ASN A 354 37.44 1.43 3.79
CA ASN A 354 38.45 1.18 2.77
C ASN A 354 39.45 2.36 2.71
N GLU A 355 40.62 2.20 3.34
CA GLU A 355 41.63 3.27 3.48
C GLU A 355 42.10 3.83 2.12
N LYS A 356 42.05 3.01 1.06
CA LYS A 356 42.33 3.43 -0.31
C LYS A 356 41.36 4.51 -0.79
N VAL A 357 40.07 4.38 -0.48
CA VAL A 357 39.04 5.39 -0.81
C VAL A 357 39.16 6.61 0.10
N SER A 358 39.55 6.42 1.37
CA SER A 358 39.86 7.54 2.27
C SER A 358 40.98 8.43 1.71
N LYS A 359 42.03 7.82 1.15
CA LYS A 359 43.14 8.52 0.49
C LYS A 359 42.71 9.18 -0.83
N LEU A 360 41.89 8.52 -1.66
CA LEU A 360 41.33 9.11 -2.90
C LEU A 360 40.44 10.33 -2.61
N ASN A 361 39.53 10.23 -1.63
CA ASN A 361 38.67 11.34 -1.20
C ASN A 361 39.50 12.51 -0.64
N ALA A 362 40.53 12.22 0.16
CA ALA A 362 41.47 13.24 0.63
C ALA A 362 42.18 13.94 -0.55
N VAL A 363 42.76 13.19 -1.49
CA VAL A 363 43.46 13.75 -2.67
C VAL A 363 42.52 14.57 -3.57
N GLN A 364 41.27 14.15 -3.78
CA GLN A 364 40.29 14.97 -4.51
C GLN A 364 39.89 16.25 -3.75
N SER A 365 39.86 16.22 -2.41
CA SER A 365 39.60 17.42 -1.61
C SER A 365 40.80 18.38 -1.57
N ILE A 366 42.02 17.85 -1.61
CA ILE A 366 43.27 18.61 -1.63
C ILE A 366 43.46 19.26 -3.00
N SER A 367 43.42 18.49 -4.10
CA SER A 367 43.57 19.03 -5.46
C SER A 367 42.51 20.06 -5.84
N LYS A 368 41.30 19.99 -5.28
CA LYS A 368 40.29 21.06 -5.44
C LYS A 368 40.56 22.31 -4.59
N ARG A 369 41.22 22.17 -3.43
CA ARG A 369 41.74 23.33 -2.66
C ARG A 369 42.94 23.95 -3.36
N GLU A 370 43.84 23.14 -3.90
CA GLU A 370 45.01 23.60 -4.66
C GLU A 370 44.58 24.28 -5.97
N ALA A 371 43.63 23.72 -6.72
CA ALA A 371 43.06 24.38 -7.90
C ALA A 371 42.29 25.66 -7.55
N GLY A 372 41.60 25.69 -6.40
CA GLY A 372 40.98 26.91 -5.87
C GLY A 372 42.00 27.98 -5.47
N SER A 373 43.11 27.57 -4.85
CA SER A 373 44.23 28.44 -4.48
C SER A 373 44.93 28.98 -5.72
N ALA A 374 45.21 28.13 -6.71
CA ALA A 374 45.81 28.52 -7.98
C ALA A 374 44.92 29.49 -8.78
N ALA A 375 43.60 29.34 -8.72
CA ALA A 375 42.65 30.28 -9.33
C ALA A 375 42.49 31.60 -8.55
N LEU A 376 42.83 31.63 -7.26
CA LEU A 376 43.00 32.88 -6.50
C LEU A 376 44.36 33.52 -6.79
N GLU A 377 45.44 32.74 -6.87
CA GLU A 377 46.79 33.23 -7.16
C GLU A 377 46.94 33.72 -8.60
N SER A 378 46.28 33.10 -9.59
CA SER A 378 46.26 33.64 -10.94
C SER A 378 45.57 35.01 -10.93
N ARG A 379 44.40 35.12 -10.28
CA ARG A 379 43.68 36.38 -10.11
C ARG A 379 44.49 37.43 -9.35
N SER A 380 45.29 37.07 -8.35
CA SER A 380 46.14 38.04 -7.65
C SER A 380 47.27 38.54 -8.54
N ARG A 381 47.92 37.66 -9.32
CA ARG A 381 48.97 38.04 -10.29
C ARG A 381 48.41 38.89 -11.44
N ASP A 382 47.18 38.59 -11.90
CA ASP A 382 46.44 39.40 -12.87
C ASP A 382 46.08 40.80 -12.32
N THR A 383 46.09 40.99 -10.99
CA THR A 383 45.80 42.30 -10.36
C THR A 383 47.05 43.20 -10.24
N GLU A 384 48.26 42.63 -10.19
CA GLU A 384 49.50 43.42 -10.07
C GLU A 384 50.02 43.98 -11.40
N CYS A 385 49.61 43.41 -12.54
CA CYS A 385 49.97 43.91 -13.87
C CYS A 385 49.10 45.10 -14.35
N ALA A 386 48.06 45.48 -13.58
CA ALA A 386 47.06 46.48 -13.96
C ALA A 386 47.34 47.91 -13.45
N ASN A 387 48.47 48.16 -12.80
CA ASN A 387 48.90 49.50 -12.35
C ASN A 387 50.01 50.09 -13.24
N GLY A 388 49.72 50.19 -14.54
CA GLY A 388 50.58 50.84 -15.53
C GLY A 388 49.77 51.46 -16.66
N VAL A 389 50.22 52.62 -17.16
CA VAL A 389 49.63 53.36 -18.30
C VAL A 389 48.20 53.89 -18.06
N ALA A 390 48.06 54.79 -17.10
CA ALA A 390 46.88 55.66 -16.96
C ALA A 390 47.08 57.06 -17.59
N VAL A 391 47.53 57.14 -18.85
CA VAL A 391 47.55 58.40 -19.65
C VAL A 391 47.29 58.13 -21.14
N ALA A 392 46.04 58.16 -21.58
CA ALA A 392 45.62 58.45 -22.96
C ALA A 392 44.09 58.63 -23.07
N ALA A 393 43.64 59.62 -23.84
CA ALA A 393 42.28 59.83 -24.42
C ALA A 393 41.05 59.26 -23.66
N THR A 394 40.06 60.03 -23.20
CA THR A 394 39.67 61.42 -23.55
C THR A 394 39.19 61.63 -24.99
N THR A 395 38.60 60.59 -25.61
CA THR A 395 37.61 60.76 -26.71
C THR A 395 36.45 59.77 -26.49
N LEU A 396 35.27 60.04 -27.07
CA LEU A 396 34.02 59.28 -26.86
C LEU A 396 33.41 59.35 -25.44
N ALA A 397 33.55 60.51 -24.78
CA ALA A 397 32.65 60.95 -23.70
C ALA A 397 31.77 62.12 -24.18
N GLY A 398 31.12 61.94 -25.33
CA GLY A 398 30.18 62.88 -25.93
C GLY A 398 29.08 62.09 -26.65
N ILE A 399 27.83 62.59 -26.60
CA ILE A 399 26.60 61.78 -26.61
C ILE A 399 26.42 61.06 -25.25
N ILE A 400 25.16 60.83 -24.84
CA ILE A 400 24.75 60.32 -23.51
C ILE A 400 24.90 61.33 -22.32
N ILE A 401 25.07 62.64 -22.60
CA ILE A 401 24.60 63.71 -21.69
C ILE A 401 23.79 64.74 -22.50
N LEU A 402 22.56 64.38 -22.90
CA LEU A 402 21.56 65.35 -23.39
C LEU A 402 20.09 64.88 -23.36
N VAL A 403 19.75 63.83 -22.61
CA VAL A 403 18.34 63.45 -22.32
C VAL A 403 18.19 63.07 -20.84
N SER A 404 18.36 64.06 -19.95
CA SER A 404 18.13 63.89 -18.50
C SER A 404 17.50 65.14 -17.88
N THR A 405 16.65 65.82 -18.67
CA THR A 405 15.93 67.05 -18.32
C THR A 405 14.46 66.99 -18.77
N ALA A 406 13.85 65.81 -18.67
CA ALA A 406 12.41 65.59 -18.77
C ALA A 406 11.99 64.44 -17.83
N PHE A 407 10.71 64.41 -17.44
CA PHE A 407 10.10 63.36 -16.60
C PHE A 407 10.66 63.18 -15.16
N ARG A 408 10.68 64.29 -14.40
CA ARG A 408 10.38 64.26 -12.96
C ARG A 408 8.99 64.87 -12.71
N THR A 409 7.95 64.04 -12.62
CA THR A 409 6.68 64.43 -11.98
C THR A 409 5.87 63.22 -11.51
N ILE A 410 5.39 63.30 -10.27
CA ILE A 410 4.24 62.58 -9.70
C ILE A 410 4.31 61.04 -9.72
N ASN A 411 4.49 60.45 -8.55
CA ASN A 411 3.74 59.24 -8.17
C ASN A 411 3.58 59.18 -6.64
N THR A 412 2.35 59.05 -6.16
CA THR A 412 2.04 58.99 -4.71
C THR A 412 0.76 58.18 -4.47
N GLN A 413 0.86 57.19 -3.58
CA GLN A 413 -0.19 56.50 -2.81
C GLN A 413 -1.65 56.53 -3.29
N ALA A 414 -2.24 55.34 -3.48
CA ALA A 414 -3.46 54.92 -2.75
C ALA A 414 -3.73 53.41 -2.85
N THR A 415 -4.35 52.85 -1.82
CA THR A 415 -4.91 51.48 -1.77
C THR A 415 -6.33 51.47 -2.34
N VAL A 416 -6.76 50.39 -3.01
CA VAL A 416 -8.17 50.19 -3.41
C VAL A 416 -8.65 48.78 -3.05
N ILE A 417 -9.78 48.70 -2.36
CA ILE A 417 -10.62 47.51 -2.21
C ILE A 417 -12.09 47.93 -2.37
N TYR A 418 -12.88 47.06 -3.00
CA TYR A 418 -14.35 47.04 -3.10
C TYR A 418 -15.08 47.85 -4.19
N THR A 419 -16.27 47.32 -4.49
CA THR A 419 -17.28 47.65 -5.53
C THR A 419 -18.39 48.56 -4.95
N PRO A 420 -19.44 49.03 -5.68
CA PRO A 420 -19.92 48.68 -7.05
C PRO A 420 -20.13 49.92 -7.98
N PRO A 421 -20.87 49.79 -9.10
CA PRO A 421 -22.32 50.05 -9.07
C PRO A 421 -23.17 49.07 -9.93
N ALA A 422 -24.47 49.36 -10.08
CA ALA A 422 -25.43 48.65 -10.93
C ALA A 422 -26.25 49.64 -11.79
N THR A 423 -27.03 49.13 -12.75
CA THR A 423 -28.02 49.84 -13.62
C THR A 423 -27.47 50.91 -14.59
N SER A 424 -27.99 51.12 -15.81
CA SER A 424 -29.14 50.49 -16.52
C SER A 424 -29.16 50.75 -18.06
N THR A 425 -29.84 49.84 -18.78
CA THR A 425 -30.69 50.02 -20.00
C THR A 425 -30.11 50.32 -21.40
N SER A 426 -30.82 49.75 -22.40
CA SER A 426 -30.80 49.94 -23.86
C SER A 426 -29.50 49.67 -24.65
N GLU A 427 -29.50 49.26 -25.92
CA GLU A 427 -30.23 48.22 -26.72
C GLU A 427 -29.83 48.43 -28.21
N ASP A 428 -29.94 47.37 -29.01
CA ASP A 428 -30.06 47.31 -30.49
C ASP A 428 -28.99 47.86 -31.48
N ALA A 429 -28.20 46.90 -31.98
CA ALA A 429 -28.25 46.36 -33.36
C ALA A 429 -27.66 47.11 -34.60
N ALA A 430 -26.57 46.50 -35.11
CA ALA A 430 -26.39 45.96 -36.48
C ALA A 430 -26.30 46.85 -37.76
N ALA A 431 -25.15 46.77 -38.43
CA ALA A 431 -24.97 46.67 -39.90
C ALA A 431 -23.56 46.08 -40.21
N ALA A 432 -23.20 45.20 -41.17
CA ALA A 432 -23.80 44.57 -42.37
C ALA A 432 -23.24 45.08 -43.73
N ARG A 433 -22.43 44.25 -44.42
CA ARG A 433 -22.12 44.12 -45.89
C ARG A 433 -20.80 43.32 -46.09
N THR A 434 -20.77 42.11 -46.68
CA THR A 434 -20.74 41.70 -48.12
C THR A 434 -19.48 42.12 -48.91
N SER A 435 -18.83 41.32 -49.80
CA SER A 435 -18.78 39.85 -50.10
C SER A 435 -17.92 39.59 -51.37
N ILE A 436 -17.49 38.32 -51.64
CA ILE A 436 -17.39 37.60 -52.97
C ILE A 436 -16.11 36.72 -53.16
N GLN A 437 -16.32 35.39 -53.32
CA GLN A 437 -15.71 34.34 -54.19
C GLN A 437 -14.16 34.28 -54.45
N VAL A 438 -13.53 33.26 -55.09
CA VAL A 438 -13.86 32.38 -56.25
C VAL A 438 -13.18 30.99 -56.21
N ASP A 439 -14.02 29.94 -56.30
CA ASP A 439 -14.00 28.68 -57.12
C ASP A 439 -12.72 27.79 -57.30
N TYR A 440 -12.78 26.64 -58.01
CA TYR A 440 -13.56 25.39 -57.82
C TYR A 440 -13.05 24.32 -58.83
N ALA A 441 -12.99 23.03 -58.47
CA ALA A 441 -12.87 21.90 -59.42
C ALA A 441 -13.36 20.59 -58.76
N ALA A 442 -13.93 19.64 -59.52
CA ALA A 442 -14.58 18.45 -58.94
C ALA A 442 -14.74 17.26 -59.92
N SER A 443 -14.83 16.04 -59.37
CA SER A 443 -15.56 14.91 -60.00
C SER A 443 -15.77 13.70 -59.05
N THR A 444 -17.04 13.34 -58.79
CA THR A 444 -17.62 11.95 -58.67
C THR A 444 -17.02 10.89 -57.69
N SER A 445 -17.79 10.03 -57.00
CA SER A 445 -19.26 9.80 -56.99
C SER A 445 -19.80 9.00 -55.77
N ARG A 446 -21.02 9.38 -55.35
CA ARG A 446 -22.14 8.55 -54.80
C ARG A 446 -22.10 7.99 -53.36
N ASP A 447 -23.02 8.59 -52.57
CA ASP A 447 -23.78 8.17 -51.37
C ASP A 447 -24.42 6.74 -51.50
N PRO A 448 -25.06 6.10 -50.48
CA PRO A 448 -25.45 6.63 -49.16
C PRO A 448 -25.26 5.63 -47.96
N THR A 449 -25.74 5.81 -46.72
CA THR A 449 -26.53 6.84 -45.99
C THR A 449 -25.97 7.06 -44.57
N LEU A 450 -26.17 8.25 -43.97
CA LEU A 450 -26.32 8.45 -42.51
C LEU A 450 -26.98 9.82 -42.22
N ARG A 451 -28.10 9.86 -41.50
CA ARG A 451 -28.80 11.13 -41.15
C ARG A 451 -28.79 11.40 -39.65
N PHE A 452 -28.36 12.61 -39.29
CA PHE A 452 -28.56 13.20 -37.97
C PHE A 452 -30.00 13.68 -37.76
N TYR A 453 -30.42 13.84 -36.51
CA TYR A 453 -31.54 14.71 -36.14
C TYR A 453 -31.26 15.43 -34.81
N ASN A 454 -31.71 16.69 -34.72
CA ASN A 454 -31.51 17.57 -33.55
C ASN A 454 -32.74 17.52 -32.62
N PRO A 455 -32.62 17.94 -31.34
CA PRO A 455 -33.72 17.93 -30.37
C PRO A 455 -34.70 19.10 -30.57
N VAL A 456 -35.94 18.92 -30.09
CA VAL A 456 -37.03 19.92 -30.14
C VAL A 456 -37.63 20.12 -28.74
N GLN A 457 -38.10 21.34 -28.45
CA GLN A 457 -38.63 21.81 -27.17
C GLN A 457 -40.01 21.20 -26.80
N PRO A 458 -40.39 21.15 -25.50
CA PRO A 458 -41.69 20.65 -25.06
C PRO A 458 -42.83 21.69 -25.09
N PRO A 459 -44.11 21.27 -25.20
CA PRO A 459 -45.30 22.13 -25.14
C PRO A 459 -45.73 22.48 -23.68
N PRO A 460 -46.60 23.49 -23.49
CA PRO A 460 -46.84 24.11 -22.17
C PRO A 460 -47.90 23.43 -21.29
N THR A 461 -47.89 23.78 -20.01
CA THR A 461 -48.85 23.33 -18.97
C THR A 461 -50.15 24.13 -18.94
N GLN A 462 -51.28 23.46 -18.65
CA GLN A 462 -52.50 24.07 -18.13
C GLN A 462 -52.79 23.64 -16.69
N GLN A 463 -53.45 24.51 -15.92
CA GLN A 463 -53.81 24.27 -14.51
C GLN A 463 -55.27 23.85 -14.36
N GLN A 464 -55.56 22.87 -13.50
CA GLN A 464 -56.85 22.76 -12.80
C GLN A 464 -56.63 22.42 -11.32
N LYS A 465 -57.67 22.67 -10.49
CA LYS A 465 -57.58 22.83 -9.03
C LYS A 465 -57.94 21.56 -8.23
N PRO A 466 -57.58 21.47 -6.94
CA PRO A 466 -57.46 20.19 -6.23
C PRO A 466 -58.75 19.70 -5.55
N GLY A 467 -58.91 18.37 -5.47
CA GLY A 467 -59.92 17.69 -4.65
C GLY A 467 -59.33 17.11 -3.36
N ARG A 468 -60.01 17.32 -2.22
CA ARG A 468 -59.71 16.63 -0.95
C ARG A 468 -60.20 15.18 -1.00
N LEU A 469 -59.44 14.25 -0.38
CA LEU A 469 -59.87 13.58 0.87
C LEU A 469 -58.81 12.60 1.41
N SER A 470 -58.79 12.44 2.72
CA SER A 470 -58.07 11.38 3.44
C SER A 470 -58.90 10.10 3.52
N TRP A 471 -58.28 8.94 3.79
CA TRP A 471 -58.68 8.03 4.88
C TRP A 471 -57.57 7.00 5.19
N LYS A 472 -57.79 6.13 6.19
CA LYS A 472 -56.76 5.27 6.84
C LYS A 472 -56.91 3.78 6.53
N ARG A 473 -55.82 3.04 6.83
CA ARG A 473 -55.71 1.63 7.32
C ARG A 473 -55.70 0.46 6.31
N MET A 474 -54.68 -0.40 6.51
CA MET A 474 -54.70 -1.89 6.71
C MET A 474 -55.67 -2.71 5.82
N SER A 475 -55.30 -3.82 5.17
CA SER A 475 -54.61 -5.00 5.74
C SER A 475 -54.27 -6.10 4.71
N THR A 476 -53.15 -6.80 4.92
CA THR A 476 -52.92 -8.27 4.72
C THR A 476 -53.26 -9.01 3.41
N ASN A 477 -52.20 -9.61 2.84
CA ASN A 477 -52.07 -11.02 2.42
C ASN A 477 -52.82 -11.62 1.21
N THR A 478 -52.00 -12.18 0.30
CA THR A 478 -52.12 -13.50 -0.37
C THR A 478 -53.28 -13.79 -1.34
N ALA A 479 -53.16 -14.70 -2.32
CA ALA A 479 -52.00 -15.21 -3.07
C ALA A 479 -52.51 -16.09 -4.23
N GLY A 480 -51.80 -16.10 -5.36
CA GLY A 480 -52.09 -17.00 -6.50
C GLY A 480 -53.32 -16.60 -7.33
N THR A 481 -53.66 -17.30 -8.42
CA THR A 481 -52.91 -18.40 -9.08
C THR A 481 -53.40 -18.59 -10.52
N ASN A 482 -52.59 -19.28 -11.35
CA ASN A 482 -52.93 -19.81 -12.69
C ASN A 482 -53.16 -18.76 -13.80
N ARG A 483 -52.52 -18.82 -14.98
CA ARG A 483 -52.24 -19.91 -15.97
C ARG A 483 -53.33 -20.02 -17.05
N SER A 484 -53.09 -19.36 -18.18
CA SER A 484 -53.48 -19.79 -19.52
C SER A 484 -52.58 -19.09 -20.56
N SER A 485 -52.52 -19.53 -21.83
CA SER A 485 -51.85 -20.75 -22.27
C SER A 485 -51.77 -20.78 -23.81
N GLY A 486 -50.56 -20.92 -24.37
CA GLY A 486 -50.34 -21.11 -25.81
C GLY A 486 -50.17 -19.82 -26.64
N SER A 487 -49.55 -19.86 -27.83
CA SER A 487 -48.71 -20.93 -28.38
C SER A 487 -47.77 -20.44 -29.52
N THR A 488 -46.52 -20.95 -29.54
CA THR A 488 -45.68 -21.42 -30.68
C THR A 488 -45.80 -20.81 -32.10
N LYS A 489 -44.81 -20.73 -33.02
CA LYS A 489 -43.38 -21.14 -33.23
C LYS A 489 -42.74 -19.99 -34.08
N LYS A 490 -41.44 -19.81 -34.39
CA LYS A 490 -40.06 -20.34 -34.13
C LYS A 490 -39.12 -19.14 -34.48
N LYS A 491 -37.77 -19.14 -34.62
CA LYS A 491 -36.66 -20.13 -34.61
C LYS A 491 -35.40 -19.44 -34.03
N ARG A 492 -34.36 -20.21 -33.68
CA ARG A 492 -33.06 -19.75 -33.11
C ARG A 492 -31.92 -19.77 -34.15
N ALA A 493 -30.75 -19.29 -33.72
CA ALA A 493 -29.40 -19.38 -34.32
C ALA A 493 -29.00 -18.20 -35.22
N SER A 494 -27.74 -17.75 -35.27
CA SER A 494 -26.56 -17.96 -34.39
C SER A 494 -25.51 -16.89 -34.68
N TRP A 495 -24.57 -16.61 -33.77
CA TRP A 495 -23.35 -15.85 -34.09
C TRP A 495 -22.11 -16.71 -33.88
N ASN A 496 -21.12 -16.48 -34.74
CA ASN A 496 -20.10 -17.48 -35.06
C ASN A 496 -18.87 -17.39 -34.16
N GLY A 497 -18.15 -18.51 -34.06
CA GLY A 497 -16.99 -18.63 -33.19
C GLY A 497 -15.74 -17.93 -33.74
N PHE A 498 -14.77 -17.76 -32.84
CA PHE A 498 -13.36 -17.82 -33.20
C PHE A 498 -12.84 -19.24 -32.92
N GLN A 499 -11.95 -19.74 -33.78
CA GLN A 499 -11.42 -21.09 -33.65
C GLN A 499 -10.42 -21.16 -32.49
N ASN A 500 -10.62 -22.12 -31.58
CA ASN A 500 -9.73 -22.33 -30.45
C ASN A 500 -8.61 -23.31 -30.86
N THR A 501 -7.38 -22.82 -30.98
CA THR A 501 -6.21 -23.67 -31.28
C THR A 501 -5.96 -24.64 -30.14
N SER A 502 -5.93 -25.94 -30.44
CA SER A 502 -5.90 -27.01 -29.43
C SER A 502 -4.56 -27.10 -28.69
N ALA A 503 -4.50 -26.54 -27.48
CA ALA A 503 -3.60 -27.00 -26.43
C ALA A 503 -4.35 -27.99 -25.53
N PRO A 504 -3.77 -29.16 -25.19
CA PRO A 504 -4.46 -30.16 -24.35
C PRO A 504 -4.62 -29.65 -22.92
N ALA A 505 -5.87 -29.62 -22.44
CA ALA A 505 -6.14 -29.38 -21.02
C ALA A 505 -5.68 -30.59 -20.18
N PRO A 506 -5.06 -30.39 -19.00
CA PRO A 506 -4.63 -31.49 -18.15
C PRO A 506 -5.84 -32.25 -17.60
N THR A 507 -6.06 -33.49 -18.05
CA THR A 507 -7.16 -34.35 -17.62
C THR A 507 -6.92 -34.98 -16.25
N THR A 508 -6.89 -34.16 -15.20
CA THR A 508 -7.16 -34.65 -13.84
C THR A 508 -8.67 -34.75 -13.66
N ALA A 509 -9.22 -35.96 -13.75
CA ALA A 509 -10.61 -36.20 -13.39
C ALA A 509 -10.84 -35.76 -11.93
N ALA A 510 -11.85 -34.92 -11.69
CA ALA A 510 -12.29 -34.63 -10.34
C ALA A 510 -12.83 -35.92 -9.74
N GLN A 511 -12.17 -36.43 -8.70
CA GLN A 511 -12.64 -37.61 -7.98
C GLN A 511 -14.02 -37.29 -7.36
N ASP A 512 -14.99 -38.19 -7.54
CA ASP A 512 -16.30 -38.10 -6.91
C ASP A 512 -16.15 -38.25 -5.38
N VAL A 513 -15.88 -37.15 -4.69
CA VAL A 513 -15.80 -37.11 -3.23
C VAL A 513 -17.20 -37.45 -2.68
N PRO A 514 -17.36 -38.57 -1.94
CA PRO A 514 -18.67 -38.96 -1.44
C PRO A 514 -19.27 -37.84 -0.58
N SER A 515 -20.55 -37.53 -0.77
CA SER A 515 -21.23 -36.57 0.11
C SER A 515 -21.40 -37.14 1.52
N VAL A 516 -21.55 -36.28 2.54
CA VAL A 516 -21.85 -36.70 3.92
C VAL A 516 -23.03 -37.69 3.99
N ARG A 517 -24.02 -37.60 3.10
CA ARG A 517 -25.17 -38.51 3.06
C ARG A 517 -24.86 -39.89 2.46
N GLY A 518 -23.86 -39.99 1.59
CA GLY A 518 -23.42 -41.24 0.95
C GLY A 518 -22.17 -41.87 1.58
N ALA A 519 -21.52 -41.19 2.53
CA ALA A 519 -20.36 -41.71 3.24
C ALA A 519 -20.75 -42.86 4.19
N ASP A 520 -19.98 -43.94 4.13
CA ASP A 520 -20.08 -45.11 5.02
C ASP A 520 -19.96 -44.69 6.49
N LYS A 521 -20.99 -44.96 7.30
CA LYS A 521 -21.09 -44.55 8.70
C LYS A 521 -20.32 -45.43 9.69
N SER A 522 -19.74 -46.54 9.24
CA SER A 522 -18.86 -47.38 10.05
C SER A 522 -17.42 -46.86 10.13
N LYS A 523 -17.09 -45.81 9.37
CA LYS A 523 -15.73 -45.24 9.23
C LYS A 523 -15.74 -43.73 9.46
N PRO A 524 -14.62 -43.12 9.89
CA PRO A 524 -14.47 -41.67 9.88
C PRO A 524 -14.59 -41.07 8.47
N TYR A 525 -15.11 -39.86 8.36
CA TYR A 525 -15.19 -39.13 7.08
C TYR A 525 -14.72 -37.68 7.25
N PHE A 526 -13.51 -37.41 6.74
CA PHE A 526 -12.83 -36.12 6.79
C PHE A 526 -12.86 -35.44 5.39
N PRO A 527 -13.85 -34.58 5.11
CA PRO A 527 -13.89 -33.83 3.85
C PRO A 527 -12.80 -32.74 3.80
N LEU A 528 -12.61 -32.13 2.64
CA LEU A 528 -11.69 -31.00 2.43
C LEU A 528 -12.22 -29.69 3.03
N ALA A 529 -12.51 -29.67 4.33
CA ALA A 529 -12.99 -28.52 5.08
C ALA A 529 -11.81 -27.73 5.69
N GLY A 530 -11.54 -26.53 5.19
CA GLY A 530 -10.45 -25.69 5.67
C GLY A 530 -9.05 -26.15 5.24
N ILE A 531 -8.01 -25.61 5.91
CA ILE A 531 -6.58 -25.78 5.53
C ILE A 531 -5.93 -27.00 6.20
N ALA A 532 -6.36 -27.39 7.39
CA ALA A 532 -5.79 -28.51 8.15
C ALA A 532 -6.20 -29.89 7.57
N ARG A 533 -5.36 -30.91 7.76
CA ARG A 533 -5.59 -32.30 7.29
C ARG A 533 -5.19 -33.35 8.34
N ASP A 534 -5.07 -32.92 9.59
CA ASP A 534 -4.59 -33.65 10.76
C ASP A 534 -5.63 -33.67 11.89
N GLY A 535 -6.91 -33.71 11.50
CA GLY A 535 -8.00 -34.08 12.40
C GLY A 535 -8.10 -35.60 12.53
N TYR A 536 -8.64 -36.07 13.66
CA TYR A 536 -8.87 -37.49 13.92
C TYR A 536 -10.17 -37.72 14.71
N SER A 537 -10.63 -38.97 14.67
CA SER A 537 -11.69 -39.50 15.52
C SER A 537 -11.35 -40.95 15.88
N ASN A 538 -11.73 -41.34 17.09
CA ASN A 538 -11.69 -42.73 17.57
C ASN A 538 -12.89 -42.94 18.50
N ASP A 539 -12.96 -44.10 19.16
CA ASP A 539 -14.13 -44.40 19.98
C ASP A 539 -14.32 -43.52 21.21
N LYS A 540 -13.23 -42.94 21.74
CA LYS A 540 -13.22 -42.17 22.99
C LYS A 540 -13.24 -40.66 22.75
N GLU A 541 -12.47 -40.17 21.77
CA GLU A 541 -12.35 -38.76 21.46
C GLU A 541 -12.19 -38.45 19.97
N ALA A 542 -12.48 -37.20 19.60
CA ALA A 542 -12.31 -36.66 18.26
C ALA A 542 -11.85 -35.19 18.30
N THR A 543 -11.41 -34.67 17.15
CA THR A 543 -10.92 -33.30 17.04
C THR A 543 -11.91 -32.32 16.42
N ALA A 544 -11.75 -31.05 16.79
CA ALA A 544 -12.42 -29.93 16.17
C ALA A 544 -11.40 -28.83 15.81
N THR A 545 -11.29 -28.49 14.53
CA THR A 545 -10.30 -27.55 13.99
C THR A 545 -10.95 -26.29 13.42
N CYS A 546 -10.31 -25.14 13.58
CA CYS A 546 -10.74 -23.89 12.94
C CYS A 546 -10.44 -23.89 11.43
N PHE A 547 -11.13 -23.06 10.64
CA PHE A 547 -11.03 -23.09 9.18
C PHE A 547 -9.60 -22.93 8.62
N CYS A 548 -8.74 -22.12 9.25
CA CYS A 548 -7.33 -21.96 8.84
C CYS A 548 -6.35 -22.97 9.48
N GLY A 549 -6.82 -23.90 10.31
CA GLY A 549 -5.97 -24.87 11.01
C GLY A 549 -5.24 -24.38 12.26
N ALA A 550 -5.16 -23.07 12.51
CA ALA A 550 -4.34 -22.50 13.60
C ALA A 550 -4.73 -22.99 15.02
N VAL A 551 -6.03 -23.17 15.29
CA VAL A 551 -6.59 -23.72 16.53
C VAL A 551 -7.18 -25.09 16.27
N GLN A 552 -6.88 -26.06 17.14
CA GLN A 552 -7.48 -27.39 17.17
C GLN A 552 -7.71 -27.83 18.62
N LEU A 553 -8.86 -28.45 18.85
CA LEU A 553 -9.28 -29.02 20.13
C LEU A 553 -9.44 -30.54 19.99
N ALA A 554 -9.27 -31.29 21.07
CA ALA A 554 -9.75 -32.67 21.19
C ALA A 554 -10.78 -32.76 22.32
N PHE A 555 -11.83 -33.54 22.11
CA PHE A 555 -12.98 -33.65 23.00
C PHE A 555 -13.53 -35.09 23.01
N PRO A 556 -14.14 -35.55 24.12
CA PRO A 556 -14.73 -36.89 24.21
C PRO A 556 -16.00 -36.99 23.36
N VAL A 557 -16.20 -38.13 22.70
CA VAL A 557 -17.40 -38.42 21.90
C VAL A 557 -18.49 -39.17 22.69
N GLU A 558 -18.29 -39.35 23.99
CA GLU A 558 -19.17 -40.10 24.90
C GLU A 558 -19.19 -39.51 26.33
N GLY A 559 -20.14 -39.97 27.15
CA GLY A 559 -20.21 -39.62 28.57
C GLY A 559 -19.06 -40.25 29.37
N PRO A 560 -18.64 -39.67 30.51
CA PRO A 560 -19.26 -38.55 31.23
C PRO A 560 -18.80 -37.15 30.78
N GLY A 561 -17.93 -37.07 29.76
CA GLY A 561 -17.36 -35.80 29.29
C GLY A 561 -18.26 -35.06 28.28
N LEU A 562 -18.91 -35.78 27.36
CA LEU A 562 -19.95 -35.24 26.48
C LEU A 562 -21.30 -35.19 27.23
N LEU A 563 -21.91 -34.00 27.32
CA LEU A 563 -23.11 -33.77 28.16
C LEU A 563 -24.41 -33.64 27.36
N SER A 564 -24.36 -33.06 26.16
CA SER A 564 -25.56 -32.85 25.33
C SER A 564 -25.19 -32.46 23.90
N THR A 565 -25.96 -32.91 22.92
CA THR A 565 -25.89 -32.52 21.51
C THR A 565 -27.17 -31.76 21.14
N PHE A 566 -27.10 -30.57 20.53
CA PHE A 566 -28.29 -29.74 20.33
C PHE A 566 -28.21 -28.71 19.20
N VAL A 567 -29.37 -28.45 18.57
CA VAL A 567 -29.57 -27.28 17.71
C VAL A 567 -30.18 -26.15 18.54
N CYS A 568 -29.74 -24.92 18.31
CA CYS A 568 -30.23 -23.72 18.99
C CYS A 568 -30.63 -22.63 17.99
N ASN A 569 -31.86 -22.15 18.13
CA ASN A 569 -32.49 -21.17 17.23
C ASN A 569 -32.41 -19.70 17.72
N CYS A 570 -31.79 -19.44 18.90
CA CYS A 570 -31.80 -18.10 19.49
C CYS A 570 -31.03 -17.05 18.67
N THR A 571 -31.38 -15.78 18.86
CA THR A 571 -30.82 -14.63 18.13
C THR A 571 -29.29 -14.56 18.19
N ASP A 572 -28.67 -14.83 19.35
CA ASP A 572 -27.20 -14.83 19.48
C ASP A 572 -26.58 -15.96 18.66
N CYS A 573 -27.12 -17.17 18.76
CA CYS A 573 -26.63 -18.32 18.00
C CYS A 573 -26.69 -18.03 16.50
N ARG A 574 -27.76 -17.40 16.02
CA ARG A 574 -27.90 -16.96 14.62
C ARG A 574 -26.85 -15.94 14.20
N LYS A 575 -26.76 -14.82 14.95
CA LYS A 575 -25.88 -13.71 14.61
C LYS A 575 -24.40 -14.11 14.66
N ILE A 576 -24.01 -14.98 15.59
CA ILE A 576 -22.62 -15.36 15.82
C ILE A 576 -22.15 -16.49 14.87
N THR A 577 -23.05 -17.34 14.33
CA THR A 577 -22.69 -18.34 13.29
C THR A 577 -22.99 -17.89 11.86
N ALA A 578 -23.55 -16.69 11.68
CA ALA A 578 -24.07 -16.19 10.39
C ALA A 578 -25.08 -17.14 9.71
N SER A 579 -25.84 -17.92 10.50
CA SER A 579 -26.82 -18.92 10.03
C SER A 579 -28.18 -18.72 10.72
N MET A 580 -29.23 -19.38 10.25
CA MET A 580 -30.56 -19.34 10.91
C MET A 580 -30.70 -20.27 12.11
N PHE A 581 -29.67 -21.04 12.43
CA PHE A 581 -29.51 -21.80 13.66
C PHE A 581 -28.02 -22.12 13.91
N ALA A 582 -27.69 -22.62 15.10
CA ALA A 582 -26.38 -23.21 15.38
C ALA A 582 -26.53 -24.65 15.86
N SER A 583 -25.75 -25.58 15.30
CA SER A 583 -25.56 -26.94 15.81
C SER A 583 -24.37 -26.97 16.78
N ASN A 584 -24.56 -27.60 17.94
CA ASN A 584 -23.65 -27.50 19.08
C ASN A 584 -23.58 -28.80 19.85
N PHE A 585 -22.55 -28.93 20.68
CA PHE A 585 -22.48 -29.93 21.73
C PHE A 585 -21.77 -29.35 22.96
N THR A 586 -22.20 -29.77 24.15
CA THR A 586 -21.60 -29.34 25.42
C THR A 586 -20.65 -30.41 25.93
N VAL A 587 -19.42 -29.99 26.24
CA VAL A 587 -18.35 -30.81 26.81
C VAL A 587 -17.97 -30.21 28.15
N LYS A 588 -17.71 -31.03 29.18
CA LYS A 588 -17.09 -30.55 30.41
C LYS A 588 -15.66 -30.05 30.16
N ASP A 589 -15.29 -28.92 30.75
CA ASP A 589 -13.96 -28.32 30.54
C ASP A 589 -12.81 -29.24 30.96
N GLU A 590 -13.02 -30.12 31.96
CA GLU A 590 -12.01 -31.10 32.44
C GLU A 590 -11.61 -32.16 31.38
N TYR A 591 -12.45 -32.40 30.37
CA TYR A 591 -12.15 -33.31 29.26
C TYR A 591 -11.78 -32.58 27.95
N LEU A 592 -11.78 -31.25 27.92
CA LEU A 592 -11.52 -30.47 26.71
C LEU A 592 -10.03 -30.10 26.58
N LYS A 593 -9.36 -30.64 25.56
CA LYS A 593 -7.92 -30.44 25.32
C LYS A 593 -7.67 -29.43 24.20
N HIS A 594 -6.86 -28.39 24.44
CA HIS A 594 -6.33 -27.54 23.36
C HIS A 594 -5.07 -28.19 22.75
N LEU A 595 -5.22 -28.95 21.66
CA LEU A 595 -4.08 -29.59 20.99
C LEU A 595 -3.11 -28.56 20.39
N ARG A 596 -3.63 -27.46 19.83
CA ARG A 596 -2.84 -26.32 19.36
C ARG A 596 -3.65 -25.03 19.31
N GLY A 597 -2.93 -23.90 19.24
CA GLY A 597 -3.52 -22.58 19.01
C GLY A 597 -4.27 -21.98 20.19
N LYS A 598 -4.00 -22.42 21.43
CA LYS A 598 -4.63 -21.83 22.63
C LYS A 598 -4.36 -20.32 22.75
N ALA A 599 -3.18 -19.86 22.32
CA ALA A 599 -2.82 -18.44 22.22
C ALA A 599 -3.45 -17.71 21.01
N ASN A 600 -3.97 -18.45 20.02
CA ASN A 600 -4.69 -17.93 18.86
C ASN A 600 -6.22 -17.89 19.08
N LEU A 601 -6.69 -18.13 20.31
CA LEU A 601 -8.08 -17.89 20.71
C LEU A 601 -8.21 -16.49 21.32
N SER A 602 -8.97 -15.62 20.65
CA SER A 602 -9.52 -14.42 21.28
C SER A 602 -10.88 -14.72 21.88
N LYS A 603 -11.30 -13.87 22.83
CA LYS A 603 -12.62 -13.98 23.47
C LYS A 603 -13.33 -12.63 23.53
N TYR A 604 -14.64 -12.67 23.32
CA TYR A 604 -15.54 -11.55 23.57
C TYR A 604 -16.73 -12.04 24.39
N SER A 605 -17.14 -11.26 25.40
CA SER A 605 -18.19 -11.63 26.36
C SER A 605 -19.26 -10.56 26.44
N GLN A 606 -20.53 -10.95 26.44
CA GLN A 606 -21.65 -10.04 26.69
C GLN A 606 -22.82 -10.74 27.39
N ALA A 607 -23.63 -9.93 28.09
CA ALA A 607 -24.88 -10.35 28.74
C ALA A 607 -26.11 -9.70 28.10
N THR A 608 -26.00 -8.45 27.64
CA THR A 608 -27.13 -7.57 27.26
C THR A 608 -28.01 -8.06 26.11
N THR A 609 -27.49 -8.91 25.21
CA THR A 609 -28.30 -9.53 24.12
C THR A 609 -28.80 -10.93 24.46
N ILE A 610 -28.28 -11.53 25.54
CA ILE A 610 -28.51 -12.94 25.85
C ILE A 610 -29.90 -13.08 26.47
N ALA A 611 -30.77 -13.87 25.86
CA ALA A 611 -32.17 -14.01 26.27
C ALA A 611 -32.38 -14.59 27.70
N SER A 612 -31.31 -15.07 28.36
CA SER A 612 -31.31 -15.52 29.76
C SER A 612 -30.62 -14.54 30.72
N GLY A 613 -30.16 -13.38 30.26
CA GLY A 613 -29.44 -12.37 31.06
C GLY A 613 -28.02 -12.77 31.50
N HIS A 614 -27.67 -14.05 31.49
CA HIS A 614 -26.34 -14.53 31.88
C HIS A 614 -25.28 -14.20 30.84
N SER A 615 -24.09 -13.80 31.31
CA SER A 615 -22.95 -13.49 30.46
C SER A 615 -22.45 -14.72 29.70
N MET A 616 -22.22 -14.56 28.39
CA MET A 616 -21.71 -15.59 27.48
C MET A 616 -20.39 -15.13 26.85
N ALA A 617 -19.30 -15.82 27.18
CA ALA A 617 -18.00 -15.69 26.54
C ALA A 617 -17.95 -16.52 25.24
N ASN A 618 -17.38 -15.96 24.18
CA ASN A 618 -17.32 -16.56 22.85
C ASN A 618 -15.84 -16.66 22.42
N TYR A 619 -15.30 -17.88 22.26
CA TYR A 619 -13.88 -18.15 22.00
C TYR A 619 -13.65 -18.52 20.52
N PHE A 620 -12.97 -17.64 19.78
CA PHE A 620 -12.81 -17.73 18.33
C PHE A 620 -11.34 -17.60 17.89
N CYS A 621 -11.01 -18.24 16.77
CA CYS A 621 -9.67 -18.16 16.17
C CYS A 621 -9.38 -16.75 15.66
N THR A 622 -8.31 -16.12 16.13
CA THR A 622 -7.86 -14.78 15.70
C THR A 622 -7.56 -14.71 14.20
N THR A 623 -7.10 -15.82 13.61
CA THR A 623 -6.59 -15.88 12.24
C THR A 623 -7.70 -16.02 11.20
N CYS A 624 -8.84 -16.63 11.54
CA CYS A 624 -9.93 -16.89 10.58
C CYS A 624 -11.35 -16.64 11.10
N GLY A 625 -11.51 -16.08 12.30
CA GLY A 625 -12.81 -15.74 12.89
C GLY A 625 -13.69 -16.93 13.31
N THR A 626 -13.30 -18.17 13.00
CA THR A 626 -14.08 -19.37 13.36
C THR A 626 -14.28 -19.46 14.87
N LEU A 627 -15.54 -19.41 15.30
CA LEU A 627 -15.92 -19.63 16.69
C LEU A 627 -15.82 -21.12 17.03
N MET A 628 -14.94 -21.45 17.96
CA MET A 628 -14.71 -22.83 18.39
C MET A 628 -15.70 -23.24 19.48
N TYR A 629 -15.84 -22.43 20.54
CA TYR A 629 -16.73 -22.72 21.66
C TYR A 629 -17.23 -21.47 22.38
N ARG A 630 -18.23 -21.65 23.25
CA ARG A 630 -18.74 -20.63 24.18
C ARG A 630 -18.68 -21.15 25.61
N VAL A 631 -18.45 -20.28 26.57
CA VAL A 631 -18.59 -20.57 28.02
C VAL A 631 -19.62 -19.61 28.59
N GLY A 632 -20.54 -20.11 29.41
CA GLY A 632 -21.69 -19.32 29.92
C GLY A 632 -21.80 -19.37 31.43
N ALA A 633 -22.12 -18.23 32.06
CA ALA A 633 -22.25 -18.16 33.52
C ALA A 633 -23.36 -19.07 34.11
N ALA A 634 -24.34 -19.48 33.28
CA ALA A 634 -25.39 -20.44 33.66
C ALA A 634 -24.92 -21.92 33.65
N PHE A 635 -23.76 -22.22 33.07
CA PHE A 635 -23.21 -23.57 32.94
C PHE A 635 -21.69 -23.55 33.20
N PRO A 636 -21.25 -23.32 34.45
CA PRO A 636 -19.83 -23.29 34.81
C PRO A 636 -19.16 -24.66 34.58
N GLY A 637 -17.86 -24.65 34.29
CA GLY A 637 -17.08 -25.86 34.00
C GLY A 637 -17.47 -26.57 32.71
N CYS A 638 -18.20 -25.91 31.80
CA CYS A 638 -18.69 -26.47 30.54
C CYS A 638 -18.42 -25.55 29.35
N SER A 639 -17.91 -26.13 28.27
CA SER A 639 -17.71 -25.48 26.98
C SER A 639 -18.71 -26.00 25.95
N ILE A 640 -19.40 -25.06 25.30
CA ILE A 640 -20.38 -25.32 24.23
C ILE A 640 -19.66 -25.19 22.89
N LEU A 641 -19.19 -26.30 22.35
CA LEU A 641 -18.50 -26.39 21.06
C LEU A 641 -19.51 -26.29 19.90
N ARG A 642 -19.02 -25.87 18.72
CA ARG A 642 -19.81 -25.86 17.48
C ARG A 642 -19.62 -27.16 16.72
N LEU A 643 -20.71 -27.78 16.26
CA LEU A 643 -20.65 -29.05 15.53
C LEU A 643 -19.98 -28.88 14.16
N GLY A 644 -20.15 -27.72 13.52
CA GLY A 644 -19.53 -27.39 12.23
C GLY A 644 -18.02 -27.09 12.27
N THR A 645 -17.35 -27.31 13.40
CA THR A 645 -15.87 -27.32 13.49
C THR A 645 -15.30 -28.71 13.76
N VAL A 646 -16.14 -29.75 13.90
CA VAL A 646 -15.66 -31.14 14.09
C VAL A 646 -15.10 -31.66 12.78
N ASP A 647 -13.92 -32.30 12.84
CA ASP A 647 -13.19 -32.70 11.65
C ASP A 647 -13.80 -33.95 10.98
N ASP A 648 -14.29 -34.91 11.78
CA ASP A 648 -15.04 -36.07 11.30
C ASP A 648 -16.53 -35.74 11.16
N PHE A 649 -16.98 -35.57 9.93
CA PHE A 649 -18.34 -35.19 9.60
C PHE A 649 -19.34 -36.35 9.77
N ASN A 650 -18.88 -37.62 9.91
CA ASN A 650 -19.79 -38.73 10.20
C ASN A 650 -20.29 -38.72 11.65
N LEU A 651 -19.55 -38.14 12.59
CA LEU A 651 -19.99 -38.00 13.98
C LEU A 651 -21.28 -37.18 14.11
N ALA A 652 -21.53 -36.23 13.20
CA ALA A 652 -22.77 -35.43 13.18
C ALA A 652 -24.04 -36.25 12.87
N GLU A 653 -23.88 -37.45 12.29
CA GLU A 653 -24.98 -38.41 12.05
C GLU A 653 -25.00 -39.56 13.08
N THR A 654 -23.96 -39.69 13.92
CA THR A 654 -23.80 -40.74 14.94
C THR A 654 -23.64 -40.13 16.35
N LYS A 655 -22.46 -40.22 16.99
CA LYS A 655 -22.23 -39.87 18.41
C LYS A 655 -22.53 -38.40 18.76
N LEU A 656 -22.43 -37.48 17.80
CA LEU A 656 -22.69 -36.04 17.97
C LEU A 656 -24.02 -35.56 17.36
N LYS A 657 -24.86 -36.49 16.87
CA LYS A 657 -26.19 -36.19 16.33
C LYS A 657 -27.01 -35.40 17.36
N PRO A 658 -27.59 -34.24 17.01
CA PRO A 658 -28.38 -33.45 17.95
C PRO A 658 -29.56 -34.23 18.55
N THR A 659 -29.63 -34.25 19.88
CA THR A 659 -30.71 -34.91 20.66
C THR A 659 -31.68 -33.91 21.29
N ARG A 660 -31.39 -32.60 21.19
CA ARG A 660 -32.25 -31.52 21.71
C ARG A 660 -32.38 -30.38 20.70
N GLU A 661 -33.48 -29.64 20.81
CA GLU A 661 -33.74 -28.45 20.02
C GLU A 661 -34.19 -27.30 20.93
N LEU A 662 -33.42 -26.20 20.94
CA LEU A 662 -33.63 -25.07 21.85
C LEU A 662 -34.16 -23.84 21.11
N PHE A 663 -34.94 -23.03 21.83
CA PHE A 663 -35.59 -21.81 21.34
C PHE A 663 -36.50 -22.07 20.13
N VAL A 664 -37.23 -23.19 20.15
CA VAL A 664 -38.02 -23.67 18.99
C VAL A 664 -39.06 -22.66 18.50
N LYS A 665 -39.61 -21.83 19.40
CA LYS A 665 -40.51 -20.71 19.07
C LYS A 665 -39.94 -19.74 18.02
N ASP A 666 -38.61 -19.59 17.96
CA ASP A 666 -37.93 -18.63 17.11
C ASP A 666 -37.54 -19.26 15.76
N ARG A 667 -37.75 -20.56 15.56
CA ARG A 667 -37.31 -21.33 14.38
C ARG A 667 -37.91 -20.81 13.07
N VAL A 668 -37.08 -20.69 12.05
CA VAL A 668 -37.54 -20.28 10.71
C VAL A 668 -38.36 -21.39 10.05
N GLY A 669 -39.51 -21.06 9.46
CA GLY A 669 -40.50 -22.04 9.00
C GLY A 669 -40.02 -23.01 7.90
N TRP A 670 -38.95 -22.67 7.16
CA TRP A 670 -38.34 -23.56 6.17
C TRP A 670 -37.43 -24.64 6.80
N PHE A 671 -37.01 -24.48 8.06
CA PHE A 671 -36.21 -25.46 8.78
C PHE A 671 -37.12 -26.34 9.64
N THR A 672 -37.25 -27.61 9.24
CA THR A 672 -38.12 -28.60 9.92
C THR A 672 -37.64 -28.99 11.33
N GLY A 673 -36.42 -28.59 11.71
CA GLY A 673 -35.82 -28.90 13.00
C GLY A 673 -35.17 -30.28 13.05
N VAL A 674 -34.75 -30.67 14.25
CA VAL A 674 -34.16 -31.99 14.51
C VAL A 674 -35.27 -33.04 14.52
N GLN A 675 -35.10 -34.11 13.73
CA GLN A 675 -36.10 -35.18 13.58
C GLN A 675 -35.83 -36.35 14.53
N GLY A 676 -36.91 -36.98 15.01
CA GLY A 676 -36.88 -38.06 15.99
C GLY A 676 -37.87 -37.83 17.14
N HIS A 677 -38.35 -38.93 17.73
CA HIS A 677 -39.30 -38.90 18.85
C HIS A 677 -38.61 -38.59 20.19
N GLU A 678 -37.36 -39.01 20.36
CA GLU A 678 -36.53 -38.76 21.55
C GLU A 678 -36.07 -37.28 21.68
N VAL A 679 -36.24 -36.48 20.61
CA VAL A 679 -35.69 -35.12 20.51
C VAL A 679 -36.39 -34.18 21.50
N LYS A 680 -35.67 -33.79 22.56
CA LYS A 680 -36.20 -32.91 23.60
C LYS A 680 -36.24 -31.46 23.10
N ARG A 681 -37.45 -30.94 22.88
CA ARG A 681 -37.69 -29.57 22.37
C ARG A 681 -37.99 -28.61 23.52
N LYS A 682 -37.31 -27.47 23.59
CA LYS A 682 -37.43 -26.49 24.67
C LYS A 682 -37.46 -25.04 24.20
N SER A 683 -38.17 -24.20 24.96
CA SER A 683 -38.26 -22.75 24.75
C SER A 683 -37.01 -21.98 25.21
N ALA A 684 -36.21 -22.58 26.10
CA ALA A 684 -34.99 -22.03 26.68
C ALA A 684 -33.92 -23.14 26.80
N MET A 685 -32.77 -22.83 27.42
CA MET A 685 -31.65 -23.77 27.59
C MET A 685 -31.73 -24.64 28.86
N LEU A 686 -32.64 -24.32 29.79
CA LEU A 686 -32.93 -25.09 31.00
C LEU A 686 -34.07 -26.09 30.78
#